data_AF-A0A9J6BM00-F1
#
_entry.id   AF-A0A9J6BM00-F1
#
_cell.length_a   1.000
_cell.length_b   1.000
_cell.length_c   1.000
_cell.angle_alpha   90.00
_cell.angle_beta   90.00
_cell.angle_gamma   90.00
#
_symmetry.space_group_name_H-M   'P 1'
#
loop_
_entity.id
_entity.type
_entity.pdbx_description
1 polymer ?
#
loop_
_entity_poly.entity_id
_entity_poly.type
_entity_poly.pdbx_seq_one_letter_code
_entity_poly.pdbx_strand_id
1 'polypeptide(L)'
;MHDILYHKFNLTQYDHHEFPGVVPRTFLGPLLISLVISPVVALFNILSINKFWSQYLVRLTLAAFVSLAFNRLRRTLNQKFGNDFSIWFLAIHLSQFHFIFYMSRPLPNVMTLPFVLLAVDSWLKREQRGFLVFSGIAILIFRSELVIFLGLLLIYDLFYKRITIPELLKLGVPIGAILVLLTVIVDSIFWQKPLWPEAQVFWYNTILNKSSDWGTSPFLWYFYSALPRALGLSLLLVPYGLYAEARIRAITIPALLFVLLYSFLPHKELRFIIYVFPMLNIASACACQRFWQNRNKSIFRGMLAVFAIAHLIGNFILTVFLLTVSKNNYPGGVAISRLHRIASNEMNVTIHIDNLTAQTGVTRFTEIYSNWTYRKDENLKAGDAELHNFNYLLVEVKNRFSPEMKLLAQTHEKIELIECFSNIGVHYASFFPIRIRTKPCIMIMKKKKNGILLKRYFEVEEESDGNNEFLNEEFPDENENLTINFEEEKEHEEKEENEEEEEVITEAPPKILKRKRLRSSILKMKIKEIIEAGKLENMDIQNDDDTIEQISQENQDIQINDDLPEEENDFSIESEINQDDEESETVDKNDIGSGKTKDNIKKIISKEKTKQLLDELKKIDLSALCDLEQMDTKECLKKILDENVE
;
A
#
# COMPACT_ATOMS: atom_id res chain seq x y z
N MET A 1 12.10 2.62 19.56
CA MET A 1 12.29 1.40 20.41
C MET A 1 13.70 0.87 20.34
N HIS A 2 14.23 0.60 19.14
CA HIS A 2 15.67 0.38 18.93
C HIS A 2 16.50 1.41 19.70
N ASP A 3 16.16 2.68 19.54
CA ASP A 3 16.96 3.81 20.00
C ASP A 3 16.97 3.92 21.54
N ILE A 4 15.85 3.57 22.18
CA ILE A 4 15.72 3.46 23.65
C ILE A 4 16.68 2.38 24.20
N LEU A 5 16.96 1.33 23.44
CA LEU A 5 17.83 0.22 23.85
C LEU A 5 19.32 0.51 23.56
N TYR A 6 19.60 1.12 22.40
CA TYR A 6 20.96 1.32 21.88
C TYR A 6 21.51 2.73 22.17
N HIS A 7 20.78 3.79 21.81
CA HIS A 7 21.16 5.20 22.04
C HIS A 7 20.80 5.70 23.46
N LYS A 8 19.81 5.08 24.11
CA LYS A 8 19.42 5.29 25.52
C LYS A 8 19.06 6.75 25.83
N PHE A 9 19.95 7.50 26.47
CA PHE A 9 19.76 8.91 26.81
C PHE A 9 20.24 9.88 25.72
N ASN A 10 20.92 9.40 24.68
CA ASN A 10 21.42 10.23 23.59
C ASN A 10 20.30 10.55 22.58
N LEU A 11 19.41 11.47 22.95
CA LEU A 11 18.21 11.81 22.17
C LEU A 11 18.53 12.36 20.77
N THR A 12 19.71 12.95 20.55
CA THR A 12 20.11 13.48 19.22
C THR A 12 20.35 12.39 18.17
N GLN A 13 20.49 11.12 18.59
CA GLN A 13 20.63 9.96 17.70
C GLN A 13 19.33 9.16 17.53
N TYR A 14 18.18 9.73 17.88
CA TYR A 14 16.89 9.06 17.69
C TYR A 14 16.29 9.31 16.31
N ASP A 15 15.84 8.24 15.68
CA ASP A 15 15.26 8.16 14.32
C ASP A 15 14.11 9.16 14.08
N HIS A 16 13.33 9.51 15.11
CA HIS A 16 12.18 10.43 14.99
C HIS A 16 12.56 11.92 14.91
N HIS A 17 13.84 12.28 15.10
CA HIS A 17 14.34 13.63 14.83
C HIS A 17 14.84 13.80 13.39
N GLU A 18 15.37 12.72 12.80
CA GLU A 18 15.76 12.63 11.38
C GLU A 18 14.50 12.46 10.51
N PHE A 19 13.59 11.57 10.92
CA PHE A 19 12.32 11.26 10.25
C PHE A 19 11.11 11.53 11.15
N PRO A 20 10.78 12.80 11.45
CA PRO A 20 9.59 13.19 12.22
C PRO A 20 8.31 13.01 11.37
N GLY A 21 7.86 11.77 11.22
CA GLY A 21 6.65 11.44 10.46
C GLY A 21 5.41 12.23 10.91
N VAL A 22 4.54 12.53 9.93
CA VAL A 22 3.47 13.57 9.90
C VAL A 22 2.78 13.95 11.23
N VAL A 23 2.55 13.00 12.15
CA VAL A 23 2.00 13.32 13.48
C VAL A 23 2.72 12.53 14.58
N PRO A 24 3.18 13.18 15.66
CA PRO A 24 3.90 12.53 16.75
C PRO A 24 3.06 11.45 17.45
N ARG A 25 3.76 10.47 18.02
CA ARG A 25 3.19 9.33 18.76
C ARG A 25 3.84 9.22 20.13
N THR A 26 3.16 8.57 21.07
CA THR A 26 3.69 8.38 22.43
C THR A 26 4.84 7.38 22.48
N PHE A 27 5.85 7.71 23.29
CA PHE A 27 6.95 6.86 23.70
C PHE A 27 6.60 5.97 24.89
N LEU A 28 5.48 6.17 25.60
CA LEU A 28 5.14 5.37 26.79
C LEU A 28 5.02 3.85 26.51
N GLY A 29 4.39 3.45 25.40
CA GLY A 29 4.37 2.05 24.96
C GLY A 29 5.75 1.52 24.57
N PRO A 30 6.47 2.17 23.64
CA PRO A 30 7.87 1.89 23.33
C PRO A 30 8.77 1.73 24.57
N LEU A 31 8.66 2.65 25.53
CA LEU A 31 9.45 2.70 26.76
C LEU A 31 9.13 1.52 27.68
N LEU A 32 7.84 1.20 27.88
CA LEU A 32 7.42 0.04 28.68
C LEU A 32 7.99 -1.27 28.14
N ILE A 33 7.91 -1.49 26.82
CA ILE A 33 8.47 -2.69 26.19
C ILE A 33 10.00 -2.70 26.26
N SER A 34 10.66 -1.57 25.95
CA SER A 34 12.12 -1.45 26.00
C SER A 34 12.68 -1.63 27.42
N LEU A 35 12.00 -1.14 28.46
CA LEU A 35 12.40 -1.31 29.87
C LEU A 35 12.46 -2.78 30.27
N VAL A 36 11.42 -3.56 29.93
CA VAL A 36 11.31 -4.98 30.29
C VAL A 36 12.41 -5.83 29.65
N ILE A 37 12.83 -5.50 28.42
CA ILE A 37 13.84 -6.28 27.68
C ILE A 37 15.27 -5.74 27.83
N SER A 38 15.43 -4.53 28.36
CA SER A 38 16.73 -3.86 28.55
C SER A 38 17.84 -4.74 29.16
N PRO A 39 17.61 -5.53 30.25
CA PRO A 39 18.67 -6.39 30.80
C PRO A 39 19.10 -7.52 29.85
N VAL A 40 18.18 -8.05 29.04
CA VAL A 40 18.48 -9.12 28.06
C VAL A 40 19.19 -8.54 26.83
N VAL A 41 18.80 -7.34 26.38
CA VAL A 41 19.51 -6.64 25.29
C VAL A 41 20.91 -6.17 25.74
N ALA A 42 21.09 -5.79 27.00
CA ALA A 42 22.41 -5.54 27.57
C ALA A 42 23.29 -6.79 27.54
N LEU A 43 22.74 -7.97 27.89
CA LEU A 43 23.44 -9.25 27.75
C LEU A 43 23.76 -9.59 26.29
N PHE A 44 22.83 -9.34 25.35
CA PHE A 44 23.09 -9.53 23.91
C PHE A 44 24.26 -8.67 23.43
N ASN A 45 24.35 -7.41 23.86
CA ASN A 45 25.46 -6.53 23.51
C ASN A 45 26.80 -6.99 24.11
N ILE A 46 26.80 -7.53 25.34
CA ILE A 46 28.01 -8.13 25.95
C ILE A 46 28.47 -9.38 25.19
N LEU A 47 27.52 -10.19 24.72
CA LEU A 47 27.77 -11.42 23.95
C LEU A 47 27.97 -11.16 22.44
N SER A 48 28.04 -9.90 22.00
CA SER A 48 28.13 -9.49 20.58
C SER A 48 27.05 -10.11 19.67
N ILE A 49 25.85 -10.36 20.23
CA ILE A 49 24.72 -10.93 19.50
C ILE A 49 24.10 -9.85 18.60
N ASN A 50 23.88 -10.21 17.33
CA ASN A 50 23.32 -9.36 16.29
C ASN A 50 22.01 -8.66 16.74
N LYS A 51 21.92 -7.33 16.55
CA LYS A 51 20.76 -6.46 16.84
C LYS A 51 19.42 -7.05 16.39
N PHE A 52 19.39 -7.79 15.28
CA PHE A 52 18.20 -8.41 14.72
C PHE A 52 17.46 -9.32 15.72
N TRP A 53 18.18 -10.00 16.63
CA TRP A 53 17.58 -10.80 17.69
C TRP A 53 16.82 -9.95 18.73
N SER A 54 17.23 -8.70 18.97
CA SER A 54 16.48 -7.75 19.80
C SER A 54 15.11 -7.41 19.19
N GLN A 55 14.98 -7.44 17.86
CA GLN A 55 13.68 -7.24 17.18
C GLN A 55 12.70 -8.38 17.51
N TYR A 56 13.17 -9.63 17.51
CA TYR A 56 12.35 -10.77 17.94
C TYR A 56 11.96 -10.64 19.41
N LEU A 57 12.90 -10.25 20.28
CA LEU A 57 12.64 -10.07 21.72
C LEU A 57 11.58 -8.99 21.99
N VAL A 58 11.66 -7.82 21.34
CA VAL A 58 10.61 -6.79 21.36
C VAL A 58 9.23 -7.37 20.99
N ARG A 59 9.17 -8.13 19.89
CA ARG A 59 7.93 -8.69 19.35
C ARG A 59 7.33 -9.79 20.23
N LEU A 60 8.18 -10.64 20.83
CA LEU A 60 7.78 -11.67 21.79
C LEU A 60 7.26 -11.04 23.09
N THR A 61 7.91 -9.99 23.61
CA THR A 61 7.46 -9.29 24.82
C THR A 61 6.10 -8.62 24.60
N LEU A 62 5.89 -7.94 23.47
CA LEU A 62 4.57 -7.37 23.13
C LEU A 62 3.48 -8.47 22.99
N ALA A 63 3.80 -9.58 22.32
CA ALA A 63 2.90 -10.73 22.22
C ALA A 63 2.58 -11.35 23.60
N ALA A 64 3.54 -11.35 24.53
CA ALA A 64 3.32 -11.80 25.91
C ALA A 64 2.36 -10.86 26.67
N PHE A 65 2.51 -9.54 26.56
CA PHE A 65 1.57 -8.57 27.15
C PHE A 65 0.13 -8.77 26.62
N VAL A 66 -0.05 -8.91 25.30
CA VAL A 66 -1.36 -9.23 24.70
C VAL A 66 -1.89 -10.58 25.21
N SER A 67 -1.04 -11.60 25.28
CA SER A 67 -1.42 -12.95 25.77
C SER A 67 -1.85 -12.96 27.24
N LEU A 68 -1.17 -12.20 28.09
CA LEU A 68 -1.49 -12.10 29.52
C LEU A 68 -2.83 -11.39 29.74
N ALA A 69 -3.07 -10.27 29.04
CA ALA A 69 -4.35 -9.55 29.07
C ALA A 69 -5.49 -10.42 28.53
N PHE A 70 -5.29 -11.08 27.37
CA PHE A 70 -6.25 -12.00 26.78
C PHE A 70 -6.57 -13.20 27.70
N ASN A 71 -5.56 -13.77 28.35
CA ASN A 71 -5.75 -14.88 29.29
C ASN A 71 -6.49 -14.44 30.58
N ARG A 72 -6.28 -13.20 31.04
CA ARG A 72 -7.04 -12.62 32.15
C ARG A 72 -8.53 -12.45 31.77
N LEU A 73 -8.82 -11.87 30.61
CA LEU A 73 -10.18 -11.80 30.06
C LEU A 73 -10.81 -13.19 29.89
N ARG A 74 -10.07 -14.16 29.32
CA ARG A 74 -10.52 -15.56 29.15
C ARG A 74 -10.91 -16.21 30.48
N ARG A 75 -10.15 -16.00 31.56
CA ARG A 75 -10.49 -16.51 32.90
C ARG A 75 -11.82 -15.94 33.41
N THR A 76 -12.06 -14.64 33.21
CA THR A 76 -13.32 -13.97 33.58
C THR A 76 -14.51 -14.44 32.74
N LEU A 77 -14.29 -14.75 31.45
CA LEU A 77 -15.31 -15.34 30.58
C LEU A 77 -15.63 -16.80 30.99
N ASN A 78 -14.61 -17.61 31.30
CA ASN A 78 -14.80 -18.97 31.84
C ASN A 78 -15.67 -18.95 33.11
N GLN A 79 -15.39 -18.03 34.04
CA GLN A 79 -16.19 -17.83 35.27
C GLN A 79 -17.66 -17.43 35.02
N LYS A 80 -18.02 -16.90 33.84
CA LYS A 80 -19.38 -16.42 33.50
C LYS A 80 -20.16 -17.35 32.56
N PHE A 81 -19.48 -18.10 31.71
CA PHE A 81 -20.04 -18.91 30.62
C PHE A 81 -19.61 -20.40 30.66
N GLY A 82 -18.70 -20.76 31.56
CA GLY A 82 -18.23 -22.12 31.78
C GLY A 82 -17.01 -22.51 30.94
N ASN A 83 -16.49 -23.73 31.21
CA ASN A 83 -15.26 -24.21 30.60
C ASN A 83 -15.41 -24.49 29.09
N ASP A 84 -16.54 -25.07 28.67
CA ASP A 84 -16.86 -25.31 27.26
C ASP A 84 -16.73 -24.02 26.42
N PHE A 85 -17.32 -22.92 26.91
CA PHE A 85 -17.22 -21.61 26.29
C PHE A 85 -15.76 -21.19 26.14
N SER A 86 -14.97 -21.32 27.20
CA SER A 86 -13.56 -20.93 27.21
C SER A 86 -12.68 -21.79 26.30
N ILE A 87 -13.09 -23.01 25.97
CA ILE A 87 -12.42 -23.87 24.99
C ILE A 87 -12.74 -23.37 23.57
N TRP A 88 -14.02 -23.22 23.23
CA TRP A 88 -14.43 -22.70 21.91
C TRP A 88 -13.87 -21.29 21.64
N PHE A 89 -13.92 -20.41 22.63
CA PHE A 89 -13.36 -19.06 22.54
C PHE A 89 -11.85 -19.06 22.24
N LEU A 90 -11.09 -19.97 22.85
CA LEU A 90 -9.65 -20.12 22.57
C LEU A 90 -9.41 -20.74 21.19
N ALA A 91 -10.13 -21.81 20.84
CA ALA A 91 -9.99 -22.51 19.57
C ALA A 91 -10.28 -21.59 18.36
N ILE A 92 -11.31 -20.74 18.46
CA ILE A 92 -11.64 -19.74 17.44
C ILE A 92 -10.45 -18.77 17.23
N HIS A 93 -9.91 -18.18 18.30
CA HIS A 93 -8.76 -17.27 18.17
C HIS A 93 -7.51 -17.96 17.63
N LEU A 94 -7.23 -19.21 18.04
CA LEU A 94 -6.11 -19.99 17.51
C LEU A 94 -6.27 -20.38 16.03
N SER A 95 -7.51 -20.43 15.54
CA SER A 95 -7.80 -20.68 14.11
C SER A 95 -7.72 -19.44 13.22
N GLN A 96 -7.67 -18.22 13.78
CA GLN A 96 -7.79 -16.95 13.05
C GLN A 96 -6.45 -16.24 12.85
N PHE A 97 -6.10 -15.99 11.58
CA PHE A 97 -4.88 -15.32 11.17
C PHE A 97 -4.67 -13.95 11.82
N HIS A 98 -5.63 -13.03 11.67
CA HIS A 98 -5.37 -11.60 11.88
C HIS A 98 -5.01 -11.25 13.33
N PHE A 99 -5.65 -11.87 14.33
CA PHE A 99 -5.34 -11.61 15.74
C PHE A 99 -3.90 -12.04 16.09
N ILE A 100 -3.50 -13.24 15.67
CA ILE A 100 -2.15 -13.79 15.90
C ILE A 100 -1.08 -13.04 15.09
N PHE A 101 -1.41 -12.67 13.85
CA PHE A 101 -0.52 -11.91 12.97
C PHE A 101 -0.19 -10.52 13.52
N TYR A 102 -1.15 -9.86 14.19
CA TYR A 102 -0.97 -8.53 14.75
C TYR A 102 -0.44 -8.51 16.19
N MET A 103 -0.74 -9.49 17.06
CA MET A 103 -0.36 -9.43 18.49
C MET A 103 1.15 -9.27 18.77
N SER A 104 2.00 -9.61 17.79
CA SER A 104 3.47 -9.48 17.86
C SER A 104 4.04 -8.28 17.10
N ARG A 105 3.21 -7.36 16.59
CA ARG A 105 3.65 -6.24 15.74
C ARG A 105 3.68 -4.93 16.53
N PRO A 106 4.79 -4.15 16.50
CA PRO A 106 4.97 -2.95 17.31
C PRO A 106 4.20 -1.73 16.75
N LEU A 107 2.89 -1.86 16.62
CA LEU A 107 1.98 -0.81 16.17
C LEU A 107 1.26 -0.19 17.38
N PRO A 108 0.92 1.11 17.38
CA PRO A 108 0.20 1.75 18.50
C PRO A 108 -1.07 0.99 18.91
N ASN A 109 -1.88 0.56 17.94
CA ASN A 109 -3.10 -0.21 18.16
C ASN A 109 -2.84 -1.52 18.93
N VAL A 110 -1.71 -2.19 18.65
CA VAL A 110 -1.30 -3.45 19.31
C VAL A 110 -0.71 -3.18 20.70
N MET A 111 0.01 -2.08 20.90
CA MET A 111 0.43 -1.64 22.23
C MET A 111 -0.76 -1.24 23.12
N THR A 112 -1.87 -0.83 22.51
CA THR A 112 -3.11 -0.44 23.20
C THR A 112 -4.00 -1.64 23.53
N LEU A 113 -4.00 -2.67 22.66
CA LEU A 113 -4.84 -3.86 22.79
C LEU A 113 -4.81 -4.55 24.18
N PRO A 114 -3.65 -4.70 24.88
CA PRO A 114 -3.63 -5.20 26.25
C PRO A 114 -4.50 -4.37 27.20
N PHE A 115 -4.45 -3.04 27.13
CA PHE A 115 -5.24 -2.16 27.98
C PHE A 115 -6.73 -2.24 27.66
N VAL A 116 -7.12 -2.38 26.38
CA VAL A 116 -8.53 -2.61 26.00
C VAL A 116 -9.05 -3.94 26.54
N LEU A 117 -8.26 -5.02 26.43
CA LEU A 117 -8.60 -6.33 26.99
C LEU A 117 -8.74 -6.29 28.52
N LEU A 118 -7.88 -5.52 29.21
CA LEU A 118 -7.94 -5.31 30.65
C LEU A 118 -9.11 -4.40 31.07
N ALA A 119 -9.47 -3.40 30.27
CA ALA A 119 -10.65 -2.57 30.50
C ALA A 119 -11.93 -3.40 30.42
N VAL A 120 -12.09 -4.22 29.38
CA VAL A 120 -13.25 -5.14 29.26
C VAL A 120 -13.26 -6.20 30.36
N ASP A 121 -12.10 -6.71 30.77
CA ASP A 121 -11.98 -7.62 31.93
C ASP A 121 -12.48 -6.97 33.23
N SER A 122 -12.04 -5.75 33.53
CA SER A 122 -12.47 -5.01 34.72
C SER A 122 -13.95 -4.61 34.65
N TRP A 123 -14.45 -4.19 33.48
CA TRP A 123 -15.89 -3.94 33.25
C TRP A 123 -16.73 -5.19 33.51
N LEU A 124 -16.31 -6.35 32.99
CA LEU A 124 -16.94 -7.65 33.24
C LEU A 124 -16.93 -8.05 34.73
N LYS A 125 -15.90 -7.67 35.48
CA LYS A 125 -15.82 -7.86 36.93
C LYS A 125 -16.57 -6.80 37.76
N ARG A 126 -17.04 -5.71 37.13
CA ARG A 126 -17.56 -4.49 37.79
C ARG A 126 -16.49 -3.74 38.62
N GLU A 127 -15.22 -3.92 38.28
CA GLU A 127 -14.08 -3.19 38.85
C GLU A 127 -14.01 -1.76 38.28
N GLN A 128 -14.89 -0.86 38.74
CA GLN A 128 -15.01 0.53 38.24
C GLN A 128 -13.64 1.23 38.06
N ARG A 129 -12.77 1.18 39.09
CA ARG A 129 -11.44 1.81 39.06
C ARG A 129 -10.53 1.19 37.99
N GLY A 130 -10.55 -0.13 37.83
CA GLY A 130 -9.77 -0.82 36.81
C GLY A 130 -10.23 -0.44 35.40
N PHE A 131 -11.55 -0.42 35.17
CA PHE A 131 -12.13 0.02 33.91
C PHE A 131 -11.74 1.46 33.55
N LEU A 132 -11.87 2.40 34.50
CA LEU A 132 -11.50 3.81 34.27
C LEU A 132 -9.99 4.01 34.02
N VAL A 133 -9.11 3.32 34.77
CA VAL A 133 -7.66 3.42 34.54
C VAL A 133 -7.27 2.83 33.19
N PHE A 134 -7.71 1.62 32.86
CA PHE A 134 -7.33 0.98 31.60
C PHE A 134 -7.95 1.65 30.37
N SER A 135 -9.20 2.12 30.46
CA SER A 135 -9.80 2.94 29.40
C SER A 135 -9.11 4.30 29.26
N GLY A 136 -8.75 4.95 30.38
CA GLY A 136 -7.99 6.20 30.37
C GLY A 136 -6.63 6.04 29.69
N ILE A 137 -5.89 4.97 29.99
CA ILE A 137 -4.61 4.66 29.32
C ILE A 137 -4.84 4.44 27.83
N ALA A 138 -5.85 3.64 27.46
CA ALA A 138 -6.11 3.33 26.06
C ALA A 138 -6.46 4.59 25.23
N ILE A 139 -7.33 5.46 25.76
CA ILE A 139 -7.84 6.65 25.06
C ILE A 139 -6.84 7.81 25.08
N LEU A 140 -6.31 8.16 26.25
CA LEU A 140 -5.57 9.42 26.45
C LEU A 140 -4.10 9.33 26.06
N ILE A 141 -3.49 8.15 26.19
CA ILE A 141 -2.06 7.96 25.89
C ILE A 141 -1.85 7.46 24.45
N PHE A 142 -2.72 6.55 23.97
CA PHE A 142 -2.45 5.84 22.72
C PHE A 142 -3.40 6.10 21.55
N ARG A 143 -4.72 6.02 21.76
CA ARG A 143 -5.73 5.78 20.71
C ARG A 143 -7.06 6.45 21.05
N SER A 144 -7.20 7.72 20.68
CA SER A 144 -8.38 8.54 20.98
C SER A 144 -9.68 7.94 20.41
N GLU A 145 -9.62 7.17 19.31
CA GLU A 145 -10.80 6.54 18.70
C GLU A 145 -11.52 5.55 19.61
N LEU A 146 -10.81 4.98 20.60
CA LEU A 146 -11.37 4.07 21.59
C LEU A 146 -12.38 4.73 22.52
N VAL A 147 -12.47 6.07 22.53
CA VAL A 147 -13.55 6.79 23.22
C VAL A 147 -14.93 6.35 22.72
N ILE A 148 -15.05 5.94 21.46
CA ILE A 148 -16.30 5.42 20.90
C ILE A 148 -16.62 4.05 21.54
N PHE A 149 -15.72 3.05 21.43
CA PHE A 149 -16.00 1.71 21.94
C PHE A 149 -16.12 1.65 23.48
N LEU A 150 -15.15 2.23 24.19
CA LEU A 150 -15.11 2.20 25.65
C LEU A 150 -16.10 3.20 26.27
N GLY A 151 -16.40 4.31 25.57
CA GLY A 151 -17.47 5.22 25.93
C GLY A 151 -18.85 4.59 25.83
N LEU A 152 -19.13 3.76 24.81
CA LEU A 152 -20.38 2.99 24.73
C LEU A 152 -20.53 2.01 25.92
N LEU A 153 -19.45 1.37 26.37
CA LEU A 153 -19.46 0.53 27.59
C LEU A 153 -19.64 1.34 28.88
N LEU A 154 -19.13 2.58 28.94
CA LEU A 154 -19.35 3.49 30.05
C LEU A 154 -20.79 4.03 30.07
N ILE A 155 -21.35 4.40 28.92
CA ILE A 155 -22.76 4.82 28.75
C ILE A 155 -23.70 3.70 29.18
N TYR A 156 -23.39 2.44 28.83
CA TYR A 156 -24.12 1.27 29.34
C TYR A 156 -24.10 1.23 30.88
N ASP A 157 -22.93 1.40 31.50
CA ASP A 157 -22.80 1.38 32.97
C ASP A 157 -23.50 2.55 33.67
N LEU A 158 -23.52 3.73 33.05
CA LEU A 158 -24.29 4.89 33.52
C LEU A 158 -25.81 4.65 33.41
N PHE A 159 -26.29 4.15 32.27
CA PHE A 159 -27.71 3.88 32.02
C PHE A 159 -28.27 2.85 33.01
N TYR A 160 -27.53 1.77 33.25
CA TYR A 160 -27.88 0.74 34.24
C TYR A 160 -27.45 1.10 35.68
N LYS A 161 -27.06 2.35 35.95
CA LYS A 161 -26.68 2.90 37.27
C LYS A 161 -25.64 2.05 38.04
N ARG A 162 -24.71 1.41 37.30
CA ARG A 162 -23.54 0.70 37.85
C ARG A 162 -22.41 1.65 38.25
N ILE A 163 -22.41 2.85 37.69
CA ILE A 163 -21.57 4.00 38.02
C ILE A 163 -22.50 5.22 38.04
N THR A 164 -22.35 6.13 39.02
CA THR A 164 -23.06 7.41 39.00
C THR A 164 -22.17 8.53 38.45
N ILE A 165 -22.75 9.59 37.87
CA ILE A 165 -21.99 10.74 37.34
C ILE A 165 -21.05 11.38 38.39
N PRO A 166 -21.45 11.58 39.68
CA PRO A 166 -20.54 12.10 40.68
C PRO A 166 -19.36 11.18 41.00
N GLU A 167 -19.53 9.86 40.97
CA GLU A 167 -18.44 8.89 41.15
C GLU A 167 -17.50 8.89 39.94
N LEU A 168 -18.07 8.92 38.73
CA LEU A 168 -17.33 9.03 37.48
C LEU A 168 -16.45 10.29 37.46
N LEU A 169 -16.95 11.43 37.90
CA LEU A 169 -16.16 12.66 37.99
C LEU A 169 -15.08 12.57 39.09
N LYS A 170 -15.44 12.08 40.29
CA LYS A 170 -14.51 11.94 41.44
C LYS A 170 -13.35 10.99 41.17
N LEU A 171 -13.53 9.96 40.35
CA LEU A 171 -12.48 9.01 39.98
C LEU A 171 -11.83 9.38 38.64
N GLY A 172 -12.65 9.66 37.62
CA GLY A 172 -12.20 9.86 36.25
C GLY A 172 -11.41 11.14 36.02
N VAL A 173 -11.75 12.26 36.69
CA VAL A 173 -11.01 13.52 36.51
C VAL A 173 -9.58 13.42 37.09
N PRO A 174 -9.35 12.92 38.32
CA PRO A 174 -7.99 12.69 38.81
C PRO A 174 -7.20 11.66 37.98
N ILE A 175 -7.83 10.55 37.57
CA ILE A 175 -7.18 9.55 36.70
C ILE A 175 -6.77 10.17 35.36
N GLY A 176 -7.67 10.91 34.70
CA GLY A 176 -7.41 11.58 33.44
C GLY A 176 -6.30 12.62 33.55
N ALA A 177 -6.33 13.47 34.59
CA ALA A 177 -5.29 14.47 34.83
C ALA A 177 -3.90 13.84 35.04
N ILE A 178 -3.80 12.76 35.83
CA ILE A 178 -2.53 12.04 36.04
C ILE A 178 -2.03 11.39 34.75
N LEU A 179 -2.91 10.80 33.94
CA LEU A 179 -2.53 10.16 32.68
C LEU A 179 -2.11 11.16 31.60
N VAL A 180 -2.81 12.30 31.48
CA VAL A 180 -2.42 13.40 30.57
C VAL A 180 -1.09 13.99 31.01
N LEU A 181 -0.89 14.24 32.30
CA LEU A 181 0.39 14.72 32.82
C LEU A 181 1.54 13.75 32.53
N LEU A 182 1.30 12.43 32.62
CA LEU A 182 2.29 11.40 32.33
C LEU A 182 2.71 11.38 30.85
N THR A 183 1.76 11.43 29.89
CA THR A 183 2.11 11.53 28.45
C THR A 183 2.77 12.87 28.14
N VAL A 184 2.24 13.99 28.65
CA VAL A 184 2.86 15.30 28.40
C VAL A 184 4.30 15.35 28.91
N ILE A 185 4.61 14.90 30.14
CA ILE A 185 5.98 14.92 30.65
C ILE A 185 6.89 14.00 29.82
N VAL A 186 6.52 12.73 29.63
CA VAL A 186 7.40 11.75 28.98
C VAL A 186 7.59 12.07 27.50
N ASP A 187 6.51 12.38 26.79
CA ASP A 187 6.57 12.60 25.35
C ASP A 187 7.19 13.96 25.01
N SER A 188 7.03 15.00 25.84
CA SER A 188 7.73 16.28 25.62
C SER A 188 9.24 16.18 25.78
N ILE A 189 9.75 15.24 26.61
CA ILE A 189 11.18 14.95 26.72
C ILE A 189 11.69 14.31 25.43
N PHE A 190 11.05 13.25 24.94
CA PHE A 190 11.48 12.57 23.71
C PHE A 190 11.31 13.43 22.45
N TRP A 191 10.23 14.21 22.34
CA TRP A 191 10.00 15.12 21.21
C TRP A 191 10.71 16.48 21.34
N GLN A 192 11.41 16.72 22.45
CA GLN A 192 12.13 17.97 22.78
C GLN A 192 11.27 19.26 22.70
N LYS A 193 9.94 19.14 22.78
CA LYS A 193 8.99 20.26 22.73
C LYS A 193 7.71 19.91 23.51
N PRO A 194 7.04 20.87 24.18
CA PRO A 194 5.83 20.60 24.96
C PRO A 194 4.68 20.11 24.06
N LEU A 195 4.25 18.86 24.23
CA LEU A 195 3.13 18.29 23.48
C LEU A 195 2.39 17.17 24.22
N TRP A 196 1.16 16.92 23.79
CA TRP A 196 0.38 15.72 24.07
C TRP A 196 0.15 15.02 22.71
N PRO A 197 0.77 13.85 22.41
CA PRO A 197 0.79 13.31 21.06
C PRO A 197 -0.62 13.01 20.54
N GLU A 198 -1.44 12.32 21.33
CA GLU A 198 -2.74 11.84 20.86
C GLU A 198 -3.77 12.97 20.71
N ALA A 199 -3.62 14.11 21.40
CA ALA A 199 -4.41 15.31 21.13
C ALA A 199 -4.02 15.96 19.78
N GLN A 200 -2.74 15.93 19.39
CA GLN A 200 -2.32 16.38 18.05
C GLN A 200 -2.78 15.40 16.97
N VAL A 201 -2.81 14.10 17.25
CA VAL A 201 -3.42 13.07 16.38
C VAL A 201 -4.90 13.31 16.17
N PHE A 202 -5.65 13.57 17.24
CA PHE A 202 -7.08 13.89 17.17
C PHE A 202 -7.34 15.18 16.38
N TRP A 203 -6.58 16.25 16.66
CA TRP A 203 -6.70 17.51 15.92
C TRP A 203 -6.42 17.35 14.43
N TYR A 204 -5.32 16.69 14.06
CA TYR A 204 -4.93 16.50 12.67
C TYR A 204 -5.95 15.64 11.90
N ASN A 205 -6.32 14.48 12.42
CA ASN A 205 -7.13 13.51 11.66
C ASN A 205 -8.63 13.81 11.72
N THR A 206 -9.14 14.31 12.85
CA THR A 206 -10.58 14.48 13.09
C THR A 206 -11.07 15.92 12.92
N ILE A 207 -10.24 16.93 13.24
CA ILE A 207 -10.64 18.35 13.15
C ILE A 207 -10.19 18.98 11.83
N LEU A 208 -8.96 18.72 11.37
CA LEU A 208 -8.50 19.15 10.04
C LEU A 208 -8.94 18.18 8.91
N ASN A 209 -9.65 17.11 9.25
CA ASN A 209 -10.08 16.02 8.35
C ASN A 209 -8.95 15.36 7.53
N LYS A 210 -7.68 15.53 7.91
CA LYS A 210 -6.49 15.05 7.17
C LYS A 210 -6.26 13.53 7.25
N SER A 211 -7.34 12.77 7.41
CA SER A 211 -7.38 11.33 7.28
C SER A 211 -7.53 10.89 5.81
N SER A 212 -8.17 11.69 4.95
CA SER A 212 -8.34 11.45 3.51
C SER A 212 -7.03 11.20 2.77
N ASP A 213 -5.98 11.94 3.15
CA ASP A 213 -4.67 11.99 2.51
C ASP A 213 -3.91 10.65 2.56
N TRP A 214 -4.44 9.64 3.27
CA TRP A 214 -3.90 8.28 3.37
C TRP A 214 -4.70 7.26 2.52
N GLY A 215 -5.52 7.75 1.59
CA GLY A 215 -6.38 6.95 0.72
C GLY A 215 -7.74 6.64 1.37
N THR A 216 -8.81 6.77 0.58
CA THR A 216 -10.20 6.61 1.02
C THR A 216 -10.79 5.24 0.70
N SER A 217 -11.88 4.86 1.37
CA SER A 217 -12.57 3.59 1.07
C SER A 217 -14.06 3.66 1.45
N PRO A 218 -14.95 2.88 0.80
CA PRO A 218 -16.39 2.94 1.02
C PRO A 218 -16.83 2.73 2.47
N PHE A 219 -17.95 3.33 2.87
CA PHE A 219 -18.48 3.26 4.23
C PHE A 219 -18.57 1.82 4.78
N LEU A 220 -19.11 0.89 3.98
CA LEU A 220 -19.31 -0.50 4.37
C LEU A 220 -18.05 -1.39 4.29
N TRP A 221 -16.88 -0.85 3.93
CA TRP A 221 -15.63 -1.62 3.75
C TRP A 221 -15.26 -2.49 4.97
N TYR A 222 -15.55 -2.00 6.18
CA TYR A 222 -15.34 -2.80 7.38
C TYR A 222 -16.22 -4.06 7.44
N PHE A 223 -17.45 -4.01 6.91
CA PHE A 223 -18.41 -5.12 6.94
C PHE A 223 -18.20 -6.13 5.81
N TYR A 224 -18.02 -5.68 4.56
CA TYR A 224 -17.82 -6.60 3.43
C TYR A 224 -16.37 -7.07 3.25
N SER A 225 -15.38 -6.30 3.71
CA SER A 225 -13.96 -6.58 3.47
C SER A 225 -13.16 -6.89 4.73
N ALA A 226 -13.24 -6.07 5.78
CA ALA A 226 -12.36 -6.24 6.94
C ALA A 226 -12.79 -7.37 7.89
N LEU A 227 -14.06 -7.37 8.34
CA LEU A 227 -14.58 -8.37 9.28
C LEU A 227 -14.55 -9.81 8.73
N PRO A 228 -14.91 -10.09 7.46
CA PRO A 228 -14.81 -11.44 6.91
C PRO A 228 -13.37 -11.94 6.84
N ARG A 229 -12.42 -11.08 6.44
CA ARG A 229 -10.98 -11.40 6.46
C ARG A 229 -10.47 -11.61 7.89
N ALA A 230 -10.90 -10.79 8.85
CA ALA A 230 -10.45 -10.86 10.24
C ALA A 230 -10.91 -12.12 10.98
N LEU A 231 -12.19 -12.48 10.84
CA LEU A 231 -12.86 -13.51 11.65
C LEU A 231 -13.03 -14.85 10.93
N GLY A 232 -12.91 -14.86 9.59
CA GLY A 232 -13.18 -16.03 8.77
C GLY A 232 -14.62 -16.51 8.90
N LEU A 233 -14.81 -17.83 8.87
CA LEU A 233 -16.11 -18.48 8.99
C LEU A 233 -16.76 -18.26 10.37
N SER A 234 -16.01 -17.84 11.39
CA SER A 234 -16.57 -17.51 12.70
C SER A 234 -17.47 -16.28 12.68
N LEU A 235 -17.40 -15.43 11.64
CA LEU A 235 -18.34 -14.31 11.45
C LEU A 235 -19.79 -14.80 11.29
N LEU A 236 -20.00 -15.91 10.57
CA LEU A 236 -21.32 -16.51 10.33
C LEU A 236 -22.03 -16.94 11.63
N LEU A 237 -21.27 -17.13 12.71
CA LEU A 237 -21.77 -17.54 14.02
C LEU A 237 -22.16 -16.35 14.91
N VAL A 238 -21.73 -15.13 14.59
CA VAL A 238 -21.98 -13.93 15.42
C VAL A 238 -23.49 -13.61 15.55
N PRO A 239 -24.31 -13.64 14.48
CA PRO A 239 -25.75 -13.37 14.59
C PRO A 239 -26.47 -14.40 15.47
N TYR A 240 -26.13 -15.69 15.34
CA TYR A 240 -26.71 -16.74 16.19
C TYR A 240 -26.28 -16.59 17.66
N GLY A 241 -25.01 -16.23 17.92
CA GLY A 241 -24.53 -15.95 19.27
C GLY A 241 -25.27 -14.77 19.94
N LEU A 242 -25.47 -13.68 19.20
CA LEU A 242 -26.28 -12.53 19.62
C LEU A 242 -27.74 -12.91 19.89
N TYR A 243 -28.35 -13.72 19.02
CA TYR A 243 -29.71 -14.22 19.22
C TYR A 243 -29.81 -15.08 20.48
N ALA A 244 -28.93 -16.09 20.62
CA ALA A 244 -29.05 -17.15 21.62
C ALA A 244 -28.70 -16.73 23.06
N GLU A 245 -27.86 -15.71 23.27
CA GLU A 245 -27.38 -15.31 24.61
C GLU A 245 -27.46 -13.80 24.84
N ALA A 246 -28.48 -13.38 25.58
CA ALA A 246 -28.73 -11.97 25.89
C ALA A 246 -27.58 -11.31 26.68
N ARG A 247 -26.84 -12.07 27.52
CA ARG A 247 -25.73 -11.54 28.32
C ARG A 247 -24.54 -11.06 27.48
N ILE A 248 -24.40 -11.58 26.26
CA ILE A 248 -23.30 -11.25 25.33
C ILE A 248 -23.59 -9.97 24.53
N ARG A 249 -24.88 -9.68 24.27
CA ARG A 249 -25.33 -8.48 23.55
C ARG A 249 -24.74 -7.19 24.12
N ALA A 250 -24.62 -7.10 25.44
CA ALA A 250 -24.04 -5.96 26.17
C ALA A 250 -22.55 -5.69 25.90
N ILE A 251 -21.85 -6.57 25.19
CA ILE A 251 -20.42 -6.45 24.81
C ILE A 251 -20.30 -6.37 23.28
N THR A 252 -20.97 -7.30 22.59
CA THR A 252 -20.87 -7.47 21.14
C THR A 252 -21.62 -6.37 20.37
N ILE A 253 -22.72 -5.82 20.89
CA ILE A 253 -23.42 -4.70 20.23
C ILE A 253 -22.59 -3.40 20.30
N PRO A 254 -22.04 -2.95 21.45
CA PRO A 254 -21.08 -1.84 21.49
C PRO A 254 -19.89 -2.01 20.55
N ALA A 255 -19.40 -3.25 20.36
CA ALA A 255 -18.31 -3.54 19.42
C ALA A 255 -18.74 -3.38 17.94
N LEU A 256 -19.96 -3.80 17.57
CA LEU A 256 -20.51 -3.57 16.22
C LEU A 256 -20.84 -2.09 15.97
N LEU A 257 -21.38 -1.40 16.97
CA LEU A 257 -21.65 0.05 16.91
C LEU A 257 -20.34 0.85 16.78
N PHE A 258 -19.25 0.44 17.43
CA PHE A 258 -17.94 1.02 17.19
C PHE A 258 -17.50 0.90 15.73
N VAL A 259 -17.63 -0.28 15.11
CA VAL A 259 -17.29 -0.45 13.68
C VAL A 259 -18.17 0.43 12.79
N LEU A 260 -19.47 0.52 13.07
CA LEU A 260 -20.41 1.35 12.31
C LEU A 260 -20.11 2.85 12.43
N LEU A 261 -19.76 3.33 13.63
CA LEU A 261 -19.40 4.73 13.87
C LEU A 261 -18.00 5.07 13.34
N TYR A 262 -17.06 4.13 13.38
CA TYR A 262 -15.72 4.30 12.82
C TYR A 262 -15.71 4.19 11.27
N SER A 263 -16.73 3.57 10.67
CA SER A 263 -16.94 3.54 9.21
C SER A 263 -17.16 4.91 8.56
N PHE A 264 -17.51 5.96 9.34
CA PHE A 264 -17.63 7.33 8.82
C PHE A 264 -16.28 7.97 8.45
N LEU A 265 -15.15 7.48 8.95
CA LEU A 265 -13.84 8.01 8.59
C LEU A 265 -13.47 7.58 7.15
N PRO A 266 -13.00 8.49 6.27
CA PRO A 266 -12.67 8.16 4.88
C PRO A 266 -11.62 7.04 4.76
N HIS A 267 -10.50 7.19 5.47
CA HIS A 267 -9.42 6.20 5.51
C HIS A 267 -9.71 5.08 6.52
N LYS A 268 -9.58 3.82 6.07
CA LYS A 268 -9.95 2.62 6.84
C LYS A 268 -8.87 1.56 6.73
N GLU A 269 -8.42 1.06 7.88
CA GLU A 269 -7.54 -0.09 7.99
C GLU A 269 -8.12 -1.15 8.92
N LEU A 270 -7.90 -2.43 8.60
CA LEU A 270 -8.30 -3.57 9.44
C LEU A 270 -7.65 -3.50 10.84
N ARG A 271 -6.45 -2.91 10.96
CA ARG A 271 -5.77 -2.74 12.25
C ARG A 271 -6.45 -1.76 13.21
N PHE A 272 -7.30 -0.83 12.75
CA PHE A 272 -8.03 0.09 13.64
C PHE A 272 -9.16 -0.62 14.40
N ILE A 273 -9.79 -1.64 13.81
CA ILE A 273 -10.89 -2.38 14.46
C ILE A 273 -10.43 -3.62 15.23
N ILE A 274 -9.12 -3.88 15.37
CA ILE A 274 -8.58 -5.11 15.99
C ILE A 274 -9.16 -5.44 17.37
N TYR A 275 -9.53 -4.39 18.13
CA TYR A 275 -10.13 -4.48 19.45
C TYR A 275 -11.47 -5.23 19.47
N VAL A 276 -12.21 -5.26 18.36
CA VAL A 276 -13.53 -5.93 18.31
C VAL A 276 -13.41 -7.43 18.09
N PHE A 277 -12.31 -7.96 17.53
CA PHE A 277 -12.26 -9.38 17.16
C PHE A 277 -12.53 -10.31 18.37
N PRO A 278 -11.97 -10.07 19.57
CA PRO A 278 -12.34 -10.83 20.76
C PRO A 278 -13.80 -10.62 21.21
N MET A 279 -14.37 -9.42 21.00
CA MET A 279 -15.76 -9.09 21.38
C MET A 279 -16.80 -9.77 20.47
N LEU A 280 -16.46 -9.97 19.19
CA LEU A 280 -17.27 -10.70 18.22
C LEU A 280 -17.09 -12.23 18.39
N ASN A 281 -15.86 -12.68 18.63
CA ASN A 281 -15.56 -14.09 18.94
C ASN A 281 -16.22 -14.60 20.23
N ILE A 282 -16.58 -13.72 21.19
CA ILE A 282 -17.43 -14.10 22.34
C ILE A 282 -18.79 -14.64 21.85
N ALA A 283 -19.43 -14.00 20.88
CA ALA A 283 -20.70 -14.45 20.32
C ALA A 283 -20.54 -15.77 19.54
N SER A 284 -19.51 -15.87 18.69
CA SER A 284 -19.21 -17.11 17.93
C SER A 284 -18.92 -18.30 18.85
N ALA A 285 -18.18 -18.09 19.95
CA ALA A 285 -17.91 -19.13 20.94
C ALA A 285 -19.19 -19.62 21.64
N CYS A 286 -20.13 -18.71 21.93
CA CYS A 286 -21.43 -19.08 22.49
C CYS A 286 -22.27 -19.89 21.51
N ALA A 287 -22.23 -19.57 20.22
CA ALA A 287 -22.89 -20.37 19.18
C ALA A 287 -22.31 -21.79 19.13
N CYS A 288 -20.98 -21.94 19.06
CA CYS A 288 -20.32 -23.25 19.08
C CYS A 288 -20.65 -24.06 20.34
N GLN A 289 -20.58 -23.45 21.53
CA GLN A 289 -20.97 -24.09 22.79
C GLN A 289 -22.43 -24.57 22.72
N ARG A 290 -23.35 -23.74 22.24
CA ARG A 290 -24.78 -24.07 22.16
C ARG A 290 -25.07 -25.17 21.16
N PHE A 291 -24.36 -25.22 20.03
CA PHE A 291 -24.45 -26.33 19.07
C PHE A 291 -23.91 -27.63 19.71
N TRP A 292 -22.70 -27.58 20.27
CA TRP A 292 -22.02 -28.74 20.88
C TRP A 292 -22.83 -29.39 22.02
N GLN A 293 -23.40 -28.59 22.91
CA GLN A 293 -24.22 -29.07 24.03
C GLN A 293 -25.58 -29.64 23.61
N ASN A 294 -26.10 -29.27 22.44
CA ASN A 294 -27.41 -29.74 21.95
C ASN A 294 -27.31 -30.84 20.88
N ARG A 295 -26.09 -31.25 20.49
CA ARG A 295 -25.81 -32.17 19.36
C ARG A 295 -26.63 -33.46 19.36
N ASN A 296 -26.83 -34.08 20.53
CA ASN A 296 -27.57 -35.35 20.66
C ASN A 296 -29.11 -35.19 20.59
N LYS A 297 -29.66 -33.97 20.49
CA LYS A 297 -31.12 -33.72 20.61
C LYS A 297 -31.91 -33.74 19.29
N SER A 298 -31.24 -33.85 18.15
CA SER A 298 -31.83 -33.94 16.80
C SER A 298 -30.70 -34.05 15.77
N ILE A 299 -30.93 -34.72 14.64
CA ILE A 299 -29.96 -34.82 13.51
C ILE A 299 -29.50 -33.42 13.07
N PHE A 300 -30.41 -32.46 12.93
CA PHE A 300 -30.08 -31.06 12.57
C PHE A 300 -29.17 -30.38 13.61
N ARG A 301 -29.38 -30.66 14.91
CA ARG A 301 -28.51 -30.14 15.98
C ARG A 301 -27.15 -30.84 15.99
N GLY A 302 -27.08 -32.10 15.56
CA GLY A 302 -25.84 -32.80 15.25
C GLY A 302 -25.08 -32.15 14.09
N MET A 303 -25.76 -31.84 12.99
CA MET A 303 -25.17 -31.13 11.84
C MET A 303 -24.61 -29.76 12.23
N LEU A 304 -25.31 -28.98 13.06
CA LEU A 304 -24.79 -27.71 13.60
C LEU A 304 -23.54 -27.89 14.47
N ALA A 305 -23.42 -29.01 15.21
CA ALA A 305 -22.21 -29.33 15.96
C ALA A 305 -21.05 -29.79 15.07
N VAL A 306 -21.33 -30.48 13.96
CA VAL A 306 -20.32 -30.77 12.92
C VAL A 306 -19.86 -29.48 12.23
N PHE A 307 -20.78 -28.57 11.91
CA PHE A 307 -20.45 -27.24 11.38
C PHE A 307 -19.58 -26.44 12.35
N ALA A 308 -19.83 -26.51 13.67
CA ALA A 308 -18.98 -25.89 14.68
C ALA A 308 -17.52 -26.39 14.66
N ILE A 309 -17.28 -27.65 14.28
CA ILE A 309 -15.91 -28.18 14.06
C ILE A 309 -15.39 -27.77 12.68
N ALA A 310 -16.18 -27.95 11.62
CA ALA A 310 -15.79 -27.64 10.24
C ALA A 310 -15.36 -26.18 10.05
N HIS A 311 -16.01 -25.23 10.74
CA HIS A 311 -15.64 -23.82 10.66
C HIS A 311 -14.24 -23.52 11.22
N LEU A 312 -13.76 -24.28 12.22
CA LEU A 312 -12.39 -24.15 12.73
C LEU A 312 -11.37 -24.67 11.72
N ILE A 313 -11.70 -25.75 11.00
CA ILE A 313 -10.87 -26.31 9.94
C ILE A 313 -10.79 -25.32 8.76
N GLY A 314 -11.92 -24.76 8.34
CA GLY A 314 -11.96 -23.73 7.29
C GLY A 314 -11.22 -22.44 7.68
N ASN A 315 -11.33 -22.00 8.94
CA ASN A 315 -10.51 -20.91 9.47
C ASN A 315 -9.01 -21.24 9.44
N PHE A 316 -8.62 -22.47 9.81
CA PHE A 316 -7.21 -22.90 9.76
C PHE A 316 -6.67 -22.91 8.33
N ILE A 317 -7.44 -23.41 7.35
CA ILE A 317 -7.09 -23.36 5.92
C ILE A 317 -6.94 -21.91 5.44
N LEU A 318 -7.90 -21.04 5.77
CA LEU A 318 -7.83 -19.60 5.48
C LEU A 318 -6.59 -18.95 6.12
N THR A 319 -6.22 -19.39 7.33
CA THR A 319 -5.05 -18.89 8.05
C THR A 319 -3.73 -19.33 7.43
N VAL A 320 -3.61 -20.58 6.97
CA VAL A 320 -2.44 -21.05 6.21
C VAL A 320 -2.34 -20.32 4.87
N PHE A 321 -3.46 -20.07 4.19
CA PHE A 321 -3.51 -19.29 2.96
C PHE A 321 -3.05 -17.84 3.18
N LEU A 322 -3.65 -17.13 4.13
CA LEU A 322 -3.30 -15.74 4.46
C LEU A 322 -1.85 -15.60 4.97
N LEU A 323 -1.35 -16.59 5.72
CA LEU A 323 0.06 -16.63 6.12
C LEU A 323 0.98 -16.72 4.90
N THR A 324 0.66 -17.60 3.95
CA THR A 324 1.42 -17.80 2.70
C THR A 324 1.44 -16.52 1.84
N VAL A 325 0.29 -15.85 1.71
CA VAL A 325 0.20 -14.51 1.08
C VAL A 325 1.08 -13.51 1.82
N SER A 326 0.90 -13.38 3.14
CA SER A 326 1.54 -12.34 3.94
C SER A 326 3.07 -12.41 3.98
N LYS A 327 3.66 -13.59 3.74
CA LYS A 327 5.11 -13.77 3.60
C LYS A 327 5.69 -12.88 2.48
N ASN A 328 4.93 -12.72 1.39
CA ASN A 328 5.38 -12.00 0.19
C ASN A 328 5.11 -10.48 0.27
N ASN A 329 4.61 -10.00 1.42
CA ASN A 329 4.35 -8.57 1.66
C ASN A 329 5.54 -7.87 2.38
N TYR A 330 6.70 -8.54 2.50
CA TYR A 330 7.90 -7.98 3.14
C TYR A 330 9.16 -8.06 2.26
N PRO A 331 9.10 -7.59 0.98
CA PRO A 331 10.24 -7.61 0.08
C PRO A 331 11.45 -6.82 0.61
N GLY A 332 11.26 -5.68 1.30
CA GLY A 332 12.36 -4.87 1.83
C GLY A 332 13.18 -5.60 2.89
N GLY A 333 12.51 -6.33 3.79
CA GLY A 333 13.18 -7.22 4.76
C GLY A 333 13.98 -8.35 4.09
N VAL A 334 13.57 -8.81 2.90
CA VAL A 334 14.35 -9.74 2.07
C VAL A 334 15.51 -9.00 1.38
N ALA A 335 15.29 -7.79 0.88
CA ALA A 335 16.28 -7.01 0.13
C ALA A 335 17.51 -6.66 0.97
N ILE A 336 17.31 -6.16 2.19
CA ILE A 336 18.44 -5.87 3.09
C ILE A 336 19.20 -7.15 3.45
N SER A 337 18.49 -8.26 3.71
CA SER A 337 19.07 -9.56 4.03
C SER A 337 19.84 -10.19 2.86
N ARG A 338 19.42 -9.92 1.62
CA ARG A 338 20.15 -10.30 0.40
C ARG A 338 21.39 -9.44 0.23
N LEU A 339 21.27 -8.12 0.36
CA LEU A 339 22.39 -7.18 0.25
C LEU A 339 23.50 -7.49 1.28
N HIS A 340 23.15 -7.79 2.54
CA HIS A 340 24.11 -8.24 3.57
C HIS A 340 24.88 -9.51 3.20
N ARG A 341 24.31 -10.39 2.37
CA ARG A 341 24.97 -11.62 1.91
C ARG A 341 25.76 -11.44 0.62
N ILE A 342 25.39 -10.48 -0.22
CA ILE A 342 26.08 -10.16 -1.48
C ILE A 342 27.34 -9.34 -1.20
N ALA A 343 27.24 -8.34 -0.33
CA ALA A 343 28.33 -7.40 -0.04
C ALA A 343 29.05 -7.71 1.28
N SER A 344 28.92 -8.92 1.84
CA SER A 344 29.41 -9.30 3.19
C SER A 344 30.90 -9.03 3.43
N ASN A 345 31.69 -8.95 2.36
CA ASN A 345 33.13 -8.77 2.39
C ASN A 345 33.55 -7.31 2.13
N GLU A 346 32.59 -6.39 1.92
CA GLU A 346 32.84 -4.99 1.61
C GLU A 346 32.80 -4.13 2.87
N MET A 347 33.84 -3.30 3.02
CA MET A 347 34.03 -2.38 4.14
C MET A 347 33.51 -0.98 3.75
N ASN A 348 32.99 -0.24 4.73
CA ASN A 348 32.55 1.15 4.57
C ASN A 348 31.48 1.36 3.49
N VAL A 349 30.54 0.41 3.39
CA VAL A 349 29.45 0.44 2.40
C VAL A 349 28.40 1.48 2.79
N THR A 350 28.04 2.35 1.84
CA THR A 350 26.93 3.30 1.95
C THR A 350 25.71 2.79 1.18
N ILE A 351 24.52 2.85 1.78
CA ILE A 351 23.27 2.31 1.23
C ILE A 351 22.17 3.36 1.33
N HIS A 352 21.49 3.61 0.20
CA HIS A 352 20.20 4.30 0.18
C HIS A 352 19.05 3.29 0.32
N ILE A 353 18.11 3.57 1.22
CA ILE A 353 16.92 2.77 1.50
C ILE A 353 15.69 3.60 1.14
N ASP A 354 14.97 3.21 0.09
CA ASP A 354 13.74 3.90 -0.31
C ASP A 354 12.56 3.65 0.65
N ASN A 355 11.49 4.43 0.45
CA ASN A 355 10.29 4.38 1.28
C ASN A 355 9.62 3.00 1.25
N LEU A 356 9.50 2.35 0.08
CA LEU A 356 8.91 1.01 -0.02
C LEU A 356 9.74 -0.04 0.73
N THR A 357 11.06 0.00 0.59
CA THR A 357 11.98 -0.91 1.30
C THR A 357 11.87 -0.76 2.82
N ALA A 358 11.80 0.49 3.32
CA ALA A 358 11.58 0.77 4.73
C ALA A 358 10.22 0.24 5.22
N GLN A 359 9.11 0.60 4.55
CA GLN A 359 7.77 0.14 4.91
C GLN A 359 7.62 -1.39 4.88
N THR A 360 8.31 -2.06 3.95
CA THR A 360 8.22 -3.51 3.75
C THR A 360 9.29 -4.33 4.48
N GLY A 361 9.93 -3.77 5.51
CA GLY A 361 10.56 -4.57 6.57
C GLY A 361 11.99 -4.22 6.94
N VAL A 362 12.62 -3.22 6.31
CA VAL A 362 13.91 -2.69 6.79
C VAL A 362 13.68 -1.81 8.01
N THR A 363 14.51 -1.98 9.03
CA THR A 363 14.44 -1.23 10.30
C THR A 363 15.84 -1.01 10.87
N ARG A 364 16.01 -0.11 11.85
CA ARG A 364 17.29 0.04 12.57
C ARG A 364 17.79 -1.27 13.24
N PHE A 365 16.90 -2.22 13.54
CA PHE A 365 17.32 -3.56 14.01
C PHE A 365 17.92 -4.47 12.91
N THR A 366 17.64 -4.21 11.63
CA THR A 366 18.28 -4.90 10.50
C THR A 366 19.60 -4.24 10.09
N GLU A 367 20.05 -3.15 10.73
CA GLU A 367 21.37 -2.55 10.48
C GLU A 367 22.47 -3.36 11.21
N ILE A 368 22.83 -4.50 10.62
CA ILE A 368 23.73 -5.51 11.20
C ILE A 368 25.18 -5.01 11.29
N TYR A 369 25.70 -4.44 10.22
CA TYR A 369 27.08 -3.98 10.12
C TYR A 369 27.25 -2.55 10.63
N SER A 370 28.12 -2.36 11.63
CA SER A 370 28.41 -1.04 12.24
C SER A 370 29.37 -0.16 11.43
N ASN A 371 30.07 -0.74 10.44
CA ASN A 371 30.89 -0.03 9.47
C ASN A 371 30.13 0.29 8.17
N TRP A 372 28.81 0.10 8.13
CA TRP A 372 27.97 0.45 6.99
C TRP A 372 27.10 1.66 7.33
N THR A 373 26.91 2.56 6.36
CA THR A 373 26.05 3.75 6.52
C THR A 373 24.73 3.50 5.80
N TYR A 374 23.65 3.43 6.56
CA TYR A 374 22.29 3.25 6.05
C TYR A 374 21.58 4.61 6.11
N ARG A 375 21.28 5.23 4.95
CA ARG A 375 20.45 6.45 4.89
C ARG A 375 19.11 6.14 4.22
N LYS A 376 18.10 6.93 4.56
CA LYS A 376 16.69 6.72 4.19
C LYS A 376 16.05 8.04 3.76
N ASP A 377 16.80 8.78 2.94
CA ASP A 377 16.53 10.16 2.56
C ASP A 377 15.31 10.23 1.61
N GLU A 378 14.10 10.35 2.17
CA GLU A 378 12.83 10.23 1.43
C GLU A 378 12.64 11.25 0.29
N ASN A 379 13.44 12.33 0.29
CA ASN A 379 13.36 13.40 -0.69
C ASN A 379 14.13 13.12 -2.01
N LEU A 380 15.03 12.13 -2.03
CA LEU A 380 15.92 11.90 -3.18
C LEU A 380 15.17 11.28 -4.36
N LYS A 381 15.34 11.86 -5.55
CA LYS A 381 14.72 11.44 -6.81
C LYS A 381 15.74 10.80 -7.75
N ALA A 382 15.24 10.01 -8.69
CA ALA A 382 16.06 9.37 -9.71
C ALA A 382 16.63 10.41 -10.71
N GLY A 383 17.83 10.90 -10.40
CA GLY A 383 18.55 11.94 -11.14
C GLY A 383 19.56 12.63 -10.24
N ASP A 384 19.20 12.83 -8.97
CA ASP A 384 19.98 13.58 -7.98
C ASP A 384 21.41 13.06 -7.82
N ALA A 385 22.38 13.98 -7.88
CA ALA A 385 23.81 13.69 -7.73
C ALA A 385 24.15 13.00 -6.39
N GLU A 386 23.36 13.23 -5.32
CA GLU A 386 23.50 12.52 -4.06
C GLU A 386 23.31 11.01 -4.17
N LEU A 387 22.37 10.53 -5.01
CA LEU A 387 22.19 9.09 -5.23
C LEU A 387 23.45 8.45 -5.83
N HIS A 388 24.27 9.21 -6.55
CA HIS A 388 25.52 8.72 -7.15
C HIS A 388 26.63 8.52 -6.11
N ASN A 389 26.49 9.06 -4.90
CA ASN A 389 27.51 8.90 -3.86
C ASN A 389 27.43 7.53 -3.17
N PHE A 390 26.24 6.92 -3.10
CA PHE A 390 26.02 5.62 -2.46
C PHE A 390 26.73 4.46 -3.18
N ASN A 391 27.08 3.40 -2.45
CA ASN A 391 27.62 2.17 -3.04
C ASN A 391 26.51 1.25 -3.56
N TYR A 392 25.36 1.23 -2.88
CA TYR A 392 24.19 0.43 -3.22
C TYR A 392 22.89 1.19 -3.03
N LEU A 393 21.89 0.87 -3.85
CA LEU A 393 20.53 1.40 -3.75
C LEU A 393 19.54 0.25 -3.57
N LEU A 394 18.57 0.42 -2.67
CA LEU A 394 17.37 -0.39 -2.56
C LEU A 394 16.17 0.48 -2.96
N VAL A 395 15.58 0.22 -4.13
CA VAL A 395 14.61 1.12 -4.79
C VAL A 395 13.38 0.39 -5.33
N GLU A 396 12.22 1.04 -5.25
CA GLU A 396 10.96 0.58 -5.83
C GLU A 396 11.01 0.44 -7.36
N VAL A 397 10.40 -0.65 -7.86
CA VAL A 397 10.24 -0.93 -9.29
C VAL A 397 8.81 -0.61 -9.73
N LYS A 398 8.50 0.68 -9.95
CA LYS A 398 7.18 1.12 -10.45
C LYS A 398 6.87 0.48 -11.82
N ASN A 399 7.79 0.62 -12.78
CA ASN A 399 7.73 -0.03 -14.09
C ASN A 399 9.15 -0.32 -14.59
N ARG A 400 9.37 -1.44 -15.30
CA ARG A 400 10.70 -1.84 -15.83
C ARG A 400 11.28 -0.86 -16.85
N PHE A 401 10.44 0.00 -17.45
CA PHE A 401 10.83 0.95 -18.49
C PHE A 401 10.67 2.42 -18.10
N SER A 402 10.40 2.74 -16.83
CA SER A 402 10.22 4.14 -16.38
C SER A 402 11.50 4.96 -16.59
N PRO A 403 11.40 6.29 -16.81
CA PRO A 403 12.56 7.16 -16.98
C PRO A 403 13.48 7.13 -15.75
N GLU A 404 12.90 7.11 -14.55
CA GLU A 404 13.60 6.93 -13.27
C GLU A 404 14.56 5.73 -13.31
N MET A 405 14.06 4.57 -13.74
CA MET A 405 14.85 3.33 -13.79
C MET A 405 15.91 3.35 -14.88
N LYS A 406 15.76 4.15 -15.94
CA LYS A 406 16.80 4.39 -16.95
C LYS A 406 17.93 5.27 -16.40
N LEU A 407 17.58 6.34 -15.69
CA LEU A 407 18.55 7.25 -15.04
C LEU A 407 19.36 6.50 -13.98
N LEU A 408 18.70 5.74 -13.10
CA LEU A 408 19.40 4.88 -12.13
C LEU A 408 20.27 3.81 -12.81
N ALA A 409 19.81 3.24 -13.93
CA ALA A 409 20.58 2.26 -14.70
C ALA A 409 21.77 2.86 -15.48
N GLN A 410 21.90 4.19 -15.58
CA GLN A 410 23.12 4.82 -16.12
C GLN A 410 24.26 4.71 -15.10
N THR A 411 24.04 5.10 -13.84
CA THR A 411 25.09 5.20 -12.82
C THR A 411 25.25 3.94 -11.95
N HIS A 412 24.19 3.14 -11.82
CA HIS A 412 24.19 1.90 -11.05
C HIS A 412 23.85 0.68 -11.93
N GLU A 413 24.46 -0.44 -11.61
CA GLU A 413 24.21 -1.75 -12.18
C GLU A 413 23.17 -2.50 -11.34
N LYS A 414 22.27 -3.23 -11.99
CA LYS A 414 21.27 -4.08 -11.34
C LYS A 414 21.90 -5.41 -10.93
N ILE A 415 21.79 -5.79 -9.66
CA ILE A 415 22.22 -7.11 -9.17
C ILE A 415 21.03 -8.08 -9.09
N GLU A 416 20.12 -7.83 -8.14
CA GLU A 416 18.99 -8.73 -7.84
C GLU A 416 17.68 -7.94 -7.93
N LEU A 417 16.61 -8.62 -8.33
CA LEU A 417 15.27 -8.06 -8.35
C LEU A 417 14.38 -8.94 -7.47
N ILE A 418 13.68 -8.29 -6.54
CA ILE A 418 12.90 -8.95 -5.51
C ILE A 418 11.43 -8.73 -5.79
N GLU A 419 10.71 -9.85 -5.81
CA GLU A 419 9.29 -9.86 -6.04
C GLU A 419 8.52 -9.63 -4.74
N CYS A 420 7.36 -8.99 -4.85
CA CYS A 420 6.37 -8.93 -3.79
C CYS A 420 5.01 -9.42 -4.28
N PHE A 421 4.06 -9.56 -3.35
CA PHE A 421 2.67 -9.90 -3.68
C PHE A 421 2.08 -8.90 -4.68
N SER A 422 1.43 -9.42 -5.73
CA SER A 422 0.70 -8.62 -6.72
C SER A 422 -0.81 -8.80 -6.54
N ASN A 423 -1.32 -9.98 -6.89
CA ASN A 423 -2.73 -10.33 -6.79
C ASN A 423 -2.93 -11.85 -6.65
N ILE A 424 -4.15 -12.25 -6.30
CA ILE A 424 -4.57 -13.65 -6.24
C ILE A 424 -5.20 -14.00 -7.60
N GLY A 425 -4.53 -14.83 -8.39
CA GLY A 425 -5.07 -15.33 -9.66
C GLY A 425 -5.79 -16.66 -9.47
N VAL A 426 -6.91 -16.86 -10.17
CA VAL A 426 -7.58 -18.16 -10.25
C VAL A 426 -6.98 -18.98 -11.40
N HIS A 427 -6.79 -20.28 -11.19
CA HIS A 427 -6.26 -21.22 -12.17
C HIS A 427 -7.09 -22.52 -12.17
N TYR A 428 -8.22 -22.48 -12.86
CA TYR A 428 -9.26 -23.52 -12.85
C TYR A 428 -8.78 -24.94 -13.19
N ALA A 429 -7.67 -25.09 -13.92
CA ALA A 429 -7.07 -26.39 -14.25
C ALA A 429 -6.13 -26.96 -13.17
N SER A 430 -6.23 -26.52 -11.91
CA SER A 430 -5.47 -27.08 -10.78
C SER A 430 -6.37 -27.48 -9.62
N PHE A 431 -6.03 -28.58 -8.94
CA PHE A 431 -6.74 -29.09 -7.76
C PHE A 431 -6.83 -28.06 -6.62
N PHE A 432 -5.85 -27.16 -6.53
CA PHE A 432 -5.96 -25.92 -5.75
C PHE A 432 -6.04 -24.74 -6.73
N PRO A 433 -7.24 -24.24 -7.06
CA PRO A 433 -7.42 -23.28 -8.15
C PRO A 433 -6.96 -21.85 -7.81
N ILE A 434 -6.16 -21.65 -6.76
CA ILE A 434 -5.73 -20.34 -6.26
C ILE A 434 -4.21 -20.23 -6.38
N ARG A 435 -3.73 -19.37 -7.30
CA ARG A 435 -2.30 -19.09 -7.50
C ARG A 435 -1.99 -17.66 -7.07
N ILE A 436 -1.16 -17.52 -6.04
CA ILE A 436 -0.58 -16.24 -5.66
C ILE A 436 0.32 -15.78 -6.81
N ARG A 437 0.05 -14.60 -7.37
CA ARG A 437 0.91 -13.95 -8.37
C ARG A 437 1.80 -12.93 -7.65
N THR A 438 3.07 -12.94 -8.00
CA THR A 438 4.08 -11.99 -7.55
C THR A 438 4.46 -11.05 -8.70
N LYS A 439 4.91 -9.83 -8.37
CA LYS A 439 5.43 -8.85 -9.34
C LYS A 439 6.80 -8.34 -8.88
N PRO A 440 7.67 -7.84 -9.78
CA PRO A 440 8.83 -7.05 -9.38
C PRO A 440 8.39 -5.86 -8.50
N CYS A 441 9.04 -5.65 -7.36
CA CYS A 441 8.71 -4.54 -6.46
C CYS A 441 9.93 -3.78 -5.93
N ILE A 442 11.05 -4.45 -5.63
CA ILE A 442 12.28 -3.80 -5.16
C ILE A 442 13.47 -4.29 -5.98
N MET A 443 14.39 -3.40 -6.32
CA MET A 443 15.64 -3.75 -7.02
C MET A 443 16.85 -3.42 -6.15
N ILE A 444 17.81 -4.35 -6.10
CA ILE A 444 19.13 -4.13 -5.51
C ILE A 444 20.06 -3.66 -6.62
N MET A 445 20.60 -2.46 -6.49
CA MET A 445 21.56 -1.88 -7.42
C MET A 445 22.91 -1.61 -6.75
N LYS A 446 23.99 -1.63 -7.53
CA LYS A 446 25.36 -1.29 -7.09
C LYS A 446 25.99 -0.25 -8.00
N LYS A 447 26.72 0.69 -7.44
CA LYS A 447 27.41 1.76 -8.19
C LYS A 447 28.40 1.18 -9.21
N LYS A 448 28.30 1.62 -10.47
CA LYS A 448 29.25 1.23 -11.53
C LYS A 448 30.61 1.88 -11.30
N LYS A 449 31.69 1.15 -11.59
CA LYS A 449 33.07 1.68 -11.53
C LYS A 449 33.24 2.94 -12.40
N ASN A 450 32.66 2.93 -13.60
CA ASN A 450 32.76 4.04 -14.56
C ASN A 450 31.81 5.22 -14.23
N GLY A 451 30.97 5.12 -13.20
CA GLY A 451 30.01 6.18 -12.81
C GLY A 451 30.68 7.50 -12.41
N ILE A 452 31.98 7.50 -12.13
CA ILE A 452 32.78 8.70 -11.87
C ILE A 452 32.84 9.61 -13.10
N LEU A 453 32.87 9.06 -14.31
CA LEU A 453 32.86 9.84 -15.55
C LEU A 453 31.48 10.48 -15.80
N LEU A 454 30.38 9.77 -15.52
CA LEU A 454 29.03 10.36 -15.59
C LEU A 454 28.81 11.41 -14.52
N LYS A 455 29.34 11.21 -13.30
CA LYS A 455 29.29 12.24 -12.26
C LYS A 455 29.93 13.54 -12.74
N ARG A 456 31.12 13.47 -13.36
CA ARG A 456 31.80 14.64 -13.93
C ARG A 456 31.06 15.26 -15.11
N TYR A 457 30.25 14.48 -15.84
CA TYR A 457 29.39 14.99 -16.91
C TYR A 457 28.20 15.79 -16.35
N PHE A 458 27.51 15.26 -15.34
CA PHE A 458 26.39 15.97 -14.69
C PHE A 458 26.83 17.17 -13.85
N GLU A 459 27.98 17.10 -13.15
CA GLU A 459 28.55 18.26 -12.46
C GLU A 459 28.86 19.41 -13.44
N VAL A 460 29.29 19.10 -14.67
CA VAL A 460 29.51 20.11 -15.74
C VAL A 460 28.19 20.60 -16.33
N GLU A 461 27.16 19.77 -16.48
CA GLU A 461 25.83 20.24 -16.90
C GLU A 461 25.22 21.20 -15.85
N GLU A 462 25.27 20.86 -14.55
CA GLU A 462 24.79 21.74 -13.45
C GLU A 462 25.59 23.05 -13.34
N GLU A 463 26.90 23.05 -13.58
CA GLU A 463 27.70 24.29 -13.66
C GLU A 463 27.38 25.12 -14.92
N SER A 464 26.98 24.47 -16.03
CA SER A 464 26.71 25.15 -17.32
C SER A 464 25.37 25.89 -17.37
N ASP A 465 24.31 25.37 -16.73
CA ASP A 465 23.02 26.08 -16.60
C ASP A 465 23.14 27.29 -15.64
N GLY A 466 24.20 27.34 -14.82
CA GLY A 466 24.46 28.41 -13.87
C GLY A 466 25.12 29.68 -14.42
N ASN A 467 25.85 29.61 -15.54
CA ASN A 467 26.68 30.72 -16.04
C ASN A 467 26.61 30.88 -17.57
N ASN A 468 25.57 31.56 -18.08
CA ASN A 468 25.54 32.06 -19.45
C ASN A 468 26.21 33.45 -19.56
N GLU A 469 27.52 33.53 -19.35
CA GLU A 469 28.31 34.72 -19.71
C GLU A 469 29.68 34.36 -20.30
N PHE A 470 30.04 35.09 -21.35
CA PHE A 470 31.15 34.86 -22.29
C PHE A 470 32.49 34.33 -21.75
N LEU A 471 33.12 33.44 -22.52
CA LEU A 471 34.37 33.78 -23.23
C LEU A 471 34.63 32.84 -24.42
N ASN A 472 35.10 33.42 -25.53
CA ASN A 472 35.75 32.67 -26.62
C ASN A 472 37.26 32.71 -26.38
N GLU A 473 37.91 31.58 -26.17
CA GLU A 473 39.36 31.45 -26.31
C GLU A 473 39.70 30.21 -27.15
N GLU A 474 40.73 30.33 -27.97
CA GLU A 474 41.12 29.34 -28.97
C GLU A 474 42.05 28.28 -28.34
N PHE A 475 41.80 26.99 -28.61
CA PHE A 475 42.72 25.92 -28.21
C PHE A 475 43.93 25.90 -29.18
N PRO A 476 45.18 25.96 -28.70
CA PRO A 476 46.35 25.71 -29.52
C PRO A 476 46.47 24.21 -29.84
N ASP A 477 46.74 23.88 -31.11
CA ASP A 477 47.30 22.57 -31.47
C ASP A 477 48.75 22.47 -30.96
N GLU A 478 49.07 21.44 -30.17
CA GLU A 478 50.45 20.96 -30.10
C GLU A 478 50.49 19.44 -29.83
N ASN A 479 51.27 18.72 -30.64
CA ASN A 479 51.49 17.28 -30.49
C ASN A 479 52.73 17.06 -29.63
N GLU A 480 52.65 16.26 -28.57
CA GLU A 480 53.80 15.44 -28.18
C GLU A 480 53.42 14.12 -27.49
N ASN A 481 54.29 13.11 -27.63
CA ASN A 481 54.00 11.73 -27.27
C ASN A 481 54.50 11.39 -25.86
N LEU A 482 53.80 10.49 -25.16
CA LEU A 482 54.43 9.67 -24.12
C LEU A 482 53.77 8.28 -24.03
N THR A 483 54.52 7.28 -24.49
CA THR A 483 54.12 5.86 -24.58
C THR A 483 54.33 5.12 -23.27
N ILE A 484 53.40 4.24 -22.92
CA ILE A 484 53.66 3.07 -22.06
C ILE A 484 52.96 1.86 -22.69
N ASN A 485 53.73 0.80 -22.97
CA ASN A 485 53.23 -0.46 -23.52
C ASN A 485 52.41 -1.24 -22.47
N PHE A 486 51.49 -2.08 -22.94
CA PHE A 486 51.45 -3.49 -22.53
C PHE A 486 51.20 -4.37 -23.77
N GLU A 487 51.65 -5.62 -23.70
CA GLU A 487 51.96 -6.45 -24.88
C GLU A 487 50.76 -7.26 -25.39
N GLU A 488 50.87 -7.75 -26.62
CA GLU A 488 49.85 -8.57 -27.29
C GLU A 488 49.91 -10.04 -26.85
N GLU A 489 48.75 -10.68 -26.71
CA GLU A 489 48.58 -12.09 -27.11
C GLU A 489 47.44 -12.16 -28.15
N LYS A 490 47.74 -12.77 -29.30
CA LYS A 490 46.82 -13.00 -30.43
C LYS A 490 46.73 -14.48 -30.70
N GLU A 491 45.54 -14.98 -31.08
CA GLU A 491 45.40 -15.99 -32.15
C GLU A 491 44.08 -15.74 -32.93
N HIS A 492 44.20 -15.62 -34.27
CA HIS A 492 43.34 -16.09 -35.39
C HIS A 492 41.80 -16.28 -35.25
N GLU A 493 40.95 -16.24 -36.30
CA GLU A 493 40.76 -15.52 -37.59
C GLU A 493 39.34 -15.98 -38.10
N GLU A 494 38.71 -15.71 -39.27
CA GLU A 494 38.98 -15.14 -40.61
C GLU A 494 37.80 -14.15 -40.93
N LYS A 495 38.02 -12.96 -41.53
CA LYS A 495 37.97 -12.59 -42.96
C LYS A 495 36.74 -13.02 -43.80
N GLU A 496 36.02 -12.03 -44.35
CA GLU A 496 35.96 -11.73 -45.80
C GLU A 496 35.47 -10.27 -46.02
N GLU A 497 35.70 -9.69 -47.20
CA GLU A 497 35.62 -8.23 -47.50
C GLU A 497 34.74 -7.92 -48.74
N ASN A 498 34.84 -6.68 -49.27
CA ASN A 498 34.26 -6.13 -50.52
C ASN A 498 32.76 -5.73 -50.48
N GLU A 499 32.25 -4.70 -51.18
CA GLU A 499 32.74 -3.56 -52.03
C GLU A 499 31.58 -2.50 -52.03
N GLU A 500 31.65 -1.23 -52.46
CA GLU A 500 32.60 -0.43 -53.28
C GLU A 500 32.74 1.00 -52.68
N GLU A 501 32.50 2.12 -53.42
CA GLU A 501 32.80 3.52 -53.01
C GLU A 501 31.70 4.56 -53.38
N GLU A 502 31.69 5.75 -52.75
CA GLU A 502 31.46 7.06 -53.43
C GLU A 502 31.96 8.25 -52.56
N GLU A 503 32.35 9.39 -53.19
CA GLU A 503 33.22 10.41 -52.58
C GLU A 503 32.56 11.64 -51.91
N VAL A 504 33.39 12.31 -51.10
CA VAL A 504 33.17 13.49 -50.24
C VAL A 504 32.73 14.77 -50.97
N ILE A 505 31.72 15.48 -50.44
CA ILE A 505 31.73 16.95 -50.30
C ILE A 505 31.24 17.36 -48.89
N THR A 506 31.91 18.35 -48.30
CA THR A 506 31.61 18.89 -46.96
C THR A 506 30.61 20.06 -46.98
N GLU A 507 29.48 19.91 -46.28
CA GLU A 507 28.71 21.06 -45.73
C GLU A 507 28.30 20.78 -44.28
N ALA A 508 28.39 21.79 -43.41
CA ALA A 508 27.91 21.75 -42.03
C ALA A 508 26.57 22.53 -41.89
N PRO A 509 25.41 21.87 -41.70
CA PRO A 509 24.11 22.55 -41.62
C PRO A 509 23.56 22.64 -40.17
N PRO A 510 22.72 23.65 -39.85
CA PRO A 510 22.34 23.95 -38.47
C PRO A 510 21.40 22.91 -37.83
N LYS A 511 21.90 22.29 -36.75
CA LYS A 511 21.18 21.31 -35.91
C LYS A 511 20.21 21.99 -34.93
N ILE A 512 19.07 22.47 -35.41
CA ILE A 512 17.81 22.58 -34.62
C ILE A 512 16.61 22.72 -35.57
N LEU A 513 16.63 23.69 -36.50
CA LEU A 513 15.46 23.97 -37.36
C LEU A 513 15.14 22.82 -38.33
N LYS A 514 16.16 22.10 -38.84
CA LYS A 514 15.98 20.89 -39.67
C LYS A 514 15.22 19.79 -38.92
N ARG A 515 15.33 19.66 -37.57
CA ARG A 515 14.64 18.60 -36.81
C ARG A 515 13.11 18.80 -36.73
N LYS A 516 12.61 20.04 -36.59
CA LYS A 516 11.15 20.30 -36.67
C LYS A 516 10.62 20.00 -38.08
N ARG A 517 11.27 20.52 -39.14
CA ARG A 517 10.85 20.28 -40.54
C ARG A 517 10.90 18.80 -40.96
N LEU A 518 11.90 18.04 -40.50
CA LEU A 518 12.01 16.61 -40.78
C LEU A 518 10.94 15.79 -40.02
N ARG A 519 10.62 16.16 -38.78
CA ARG A 519 9.47 15.56 -38.07
C ARG A 519 8.14 15.86 -38.79
N SER A 520 7.90 17.09 -39.22
CA SER A 520 6.67 17.43 -39.93
C SER A 520 6.56 16.76 -41.31
N SER A 521 7.67 16.56 -42.05
CA SER A 521 7.62 15.83 -43.32
C SER A 521 7.39 14.34 -43.13
N ILE A 522 8.04 13.70 -42.14
CA ILE A 522 7.79 12.29 -41.81
C ILE A 522 6.36 12.09 -41.31
N LEU A 523 5.81 13.04 -40.54
CA LEU A 523 4.43 12.97 -40.05
C LEU A 523 3.41 13.19 -41.19
N LYS A 524 3.62 14.18 -42.08
CA LYS A 524 2.78 14.35 -43.28
C LYS A 524 2.89 13.14 -44.24
N MET A 525 4.05 12.49 -44.37
CA MET A 525 4.17 11.23 -45.12
C MET A 525 3.36 10.10 -44.48
N LYS A 526 3.44 9.88 -43.17
CA LYS A 526 2.63 8.86 -42.48
C LYS A 526 1.13 9.13 -42.57
N ILE A 527 0.70 10.38 -42.41
CA ILE A 527 -0.71 10.76 -42.59
C ILE A 527 -1.15 10.45 -44.03
N LYS A 528 -0.31 10.74 -45.02
CA LYS A 528 -0.59 10.40 -46.42
C LYS A 528 -0.63 8.89 -46.68
N GLU A 529 0.26 8.10 -46.10
CA GLU A 529 0.19 6.62 -46.17
C GLU A 529 -1.12 6.09 -45.56
N ILE A 530 -1.57 6.63 -44.44
CA ILE A 530 -2.83 6.24 -43.76
C ILE A 530 -4.05 6.61 -44.62
N ILE A 531 -4.05 7.79 -45.25
CA ILE A 531 -5.12 8.24 -46.16
C ILE A 531 -5.12 7.43 -47.47
N GLU A 532 -3.96 7.15 -48.08
CA GLU A 532 -3.86 6.36 -49.31
C GLU A 532 -4.20 4.87 -49.08
N ALA A 533 -3.89 4.32 -47.91
CA ALA A 533 -4.40 3.01 -47.47
C ALA A 533 -5.92 3.01 -47.20
N GLY A 534 -6.51 4.20 -47.03
CA GLY A 534 -7.92 4.44 -46.70
C GLY A 534 -8.83 4.78 -47.87
N LYS A 535 -8.41 4.61 -49.14
CA LYS A 535 -9.17 4.99 -50.35
C LYS A 535 -10.70 4.75 -50.24
N LEU A 536 -11.44 5.83 -50.05
CA LEU A 536 -12.88 5.86 -50.22
C LEU A 536 -13.24 6.04 -51.70
N GLU A 537 -14.26 5.31 -52.15
CA GLU A 537 -15.18 5.85 -53.16
C GLU A 537 -16.38 6.45 -52.43
N ASN A 538 -16.51 7.78 -52.54
CA ASN A 538 -17.70 8.60 -52.29
C ASN A 538 -18.60 8.27 -51.09
N MET A 539 -18.44 9.02 -50.00
CA MET A 539 -19.54 9.35 -49.09
C MET A 539 -19.45 10.82 -48.68
N ASP A 540 -20.48 11.61 -49.00
CA ASP A 540 -20.58 13.02 -48.58
C ASP A 540 -20.73 13.11 -47.05
N ILE A 541 -19.91 13.94 -46.41
CA ILE A 541 -20.04 14.29 -44.99
C ILE A 541 -20.54 15.73 -44.90
N GLN A 542 -21.85 15.89 -45.01
CA GLN A 542 -22.57 17.09 -44.55
C GLN A 542 -23.61 16.66 -43.51
N ASN A 543 -23.70 17.46 -42.43
CA ASN A 543 -24.48 17.21 -41.21
C ASN A 543 -23.93 16.09 -40.31
N ASP A 544 -23.13 16.46 -39.30
CA ASP A 544 -22.93 15.73 -38.03
C ASP A 544 -22.15 16.64 -37.02
N ASP A 545 -22.54 17.92 -36.92
CA ASP A 545 -21.87 18.94 -36.09
C ASP A 545 -21.76 18.54 -34.60
N ASP A 546 -22.76 17.82 -34.08
CA ASP A 546 -22.81 17.22 -32.74
C ASP A 546 -21.53 16.43 -32.40
N THR A 547 -20.95 15.72 -33.38
CA THR A 547 -19.74 14.91 -33.20
C THR A 547 -18.51 15.79 -32.94
N ILE A 548 -18.46 16.98 -33.54
CA ILE A 548 -17.35 17.94 -33.39
C ILE A 548 -17.57 18.83 -32.15
N GLU A 549 -18.78 18.88 -31.58
CA GLU A 549 -19.04 19.56 -30.32
C GLU A 549 -18.62 18.70 -29.11
N GLN A 550 -18.90 17.39 -29.15
CA GLN A 550 -18.44 16.44 -28.11
C GLN A 550 -16.90 16.42 -27.99
N ILE A 551 -16.18 16.36 -29.13
CA ILE A 551 -14.71 16.38 -29.15
C ILE A 551 -14.16 17.72 -28.62
N SER A 552 -14.88 18.83 -28.79
CA SER A 552 -14.48 20.13 -28.28
C SER A 552 -14.57 20.25 -26.75
N GLN A 553 -15.50 19.52 -26.13
CA GLN A 553 -15.71 19.53 -24.68
C GLN A 553 -14.70 18.61 -23.97
N GLU A 554 -14.49 17.36 -24.45
CA GLU A 554 -13.50 16.43 -23.86
C GLU A 554 -12.08 17.03 -23.81
N ASN A 555 -11.69 17.89 -24.75
CA ASN A 555 -10.35 18.48 -24.78
C ASN A 555 -10.14 19.66 -23.82
N GLN A 556 -11.21 20.34 -23.35
CA GLN A 556 -11.06 21.42 -22.37
C GLN A 556 -10.82 20.86 -20.95
N ASP A 557 -11.49 19.76 -20.59
CA ASP A 557 -11.32 19.10 -19.29
C ASP A 557 -9.94 18.43 -19.11
N ILE A 558 -9.21 18.16 -20.20
CA ILE A 558 -7.84 17.62 -20.17
C ILE A 558 -6.81 18.67 -19.71
N GLN A 559 -7.10 19.98 -19.84
CA GLN A 559 -6.13 21.03 -19.50
C GLN A 559 -6.10 21.41 -18.00
N ILE A 560 -6.99 20.84 -17.17
CA ILE A 560 -7.01 21.04 -15.71
C ILE A 560 -7.32 19.71 -14.99
N ASN A 561 -6.41 18.73 -15.03
CA ASN A 561 -6.12 17.75 -13.95
C ASN A 561 -5.03 16.74 -14.39
N ASP A 562 -3.77 16.96 -13.96
CA ASP A 562 -2.72 15.94 -13.99
C ASP A 562 -2.86 15.00 -12.76
N ASP A 563 -3.82 14.06 -12.81
CA ASP A 563 -3.86 12.92 -11.88
C ASP A 563 -4.53 11.69 -12.53
N LEU A 564 -4.02 10.49 -12.24
CA LEU A 564 -4.37 9.26 -12.98
C LEU A 564 -5.61 8.54 -12.41
N PRO A 565 -6.49 7.97 -13.24
CA PRO A 565 -7.67 7.23 -12.78
C PRO A 565 -7.35 5.78 -12.34
N GLU A 566 -7.99 5.32 -11.26
CA GLU A 566 -8.16 3.89 -10.95
C GLU A 566 -9.47 3.37 -11.57
N GLU A 567 -9.48 2.11 -12.06
CA GLU A 567 -10.65 1.51 -12.72
C GLU A 567 -11.72 1.06 -11.70
N GLU A 568 -12.89 1.69 -11.70
CA GLU A 568 -14.08 1.14 -11.04
C GLU A 568 -14.65 -0.05 -11.84
N ASN A 569 -14.79 -1.20 -11.18
CA ASN A 569 -15.67 -2.29 -11.61
C ASN A 569 -16.84 -2.35 -10.61
N ASP A 570 -17.96 -1.70 -10.93
CA ASP A 570 -19.25 -2.00 -10.29
C ASP A 570 -20.16 -2.75 -11.27
N PHE A 571 -20.82 -3.79 -10.75
CA PHE A 571 -21.79 -4.59 -11.47
C PHE A 571 -22.77 -5.18 -10.45
N SER A 572 -23.62 -4.31 -9.92
CA SER A 572 -24.74 -4.69 -9.06
C SER A 572 -26.06 -4.58 -9.84
N ILE A 573 -26.87 -5.64 -9.78
CA ILE A 573 -28.13 -5.78 -10.51
C ILE A 573 -29.28 -5.63 -9.53
N GLU A 574 -30.22 -4.72 -9.78
CA GLU A 574 -31.57 -4.84 -9.23
C GLU A 574 -32.59 -4.16 -10.17
N SER A 575 -33.64 -4.90 -10.56
CA SER A 575 -34.70 -4.42 -11.45
C SER A 575 -36.05 -5.04 -11.07
N GLU A 576 -36.76 -4.35 -10.18
CA GLU A 576 -38.20 -4.48 -9.96
C GLU A 576 -38.95 -3.72 -11.12
N ILE A 577 -40.15 -4.07 -11.59
CA ILE A 577 -41.10 -5.12 -11.19
C ILE A 577 -42.18 -5.39 -12.29
N ASN A 578 -42.83 -6.55 -12.23
CA ASN A 578 -44.19 -6.89 -12.74
C ASN A 578 -44.56 -7.02 -14.25
N GLN A 579 -44.92 -8.27 -14.60
CA GLN A 579 -46.29 -8.74 -14.97
C GLN A 579 -46.63 -9.20 -16.41
N ASP A 580 -47.04 -10.48 -16.44
CA ASP A 580 -48.22 -11.09 -17.08
C ASP A 580 -48.22 -11.53 -18.57
N ASP A 581 -48.04 -12.86 -18.70
CA ASP A 581 -48.99 -13.83 -19.28
C ASP A 581 -48.98 -14.27 -20.78
N GLU A 582 -48.66 -15.56 -20.90
CA GLU A 582 -49.37 -16.63 -21.66
C GLU A 582 -49.07 -17.00 -23.15
N GLU A 583 -49.27 -18.30 -23.36
CA GLU A 583 -49.41 -19.16 -24.56
C GLU A 583 -48.36 -19.26 -25.69
N SER A 584 -47.74 -20.44 -25.70
CA SER A 584 -47.29 -21.31 -26.81
C SER A 584 -47.80 -21.05 -28.25
N GLU A 585 -46.93 -21.32 -29.25
CA GLU A 585 -47.01 -22.57 -30.06
C GLU A 585 -45.77 -22.75 -30.98
N THR A 586 -45.81 -23.71 -31.92
CA THR A 586 -44.69 -24.17 -32.76
C THR A 586 -44.92 -23.89 -34.25
N VAL A 587 -43.86 -23.89 -35.10
CA VAL A 587 -43.76 -24.63 -36.39
C VAL A 587 -42.55 -24.16 -37.26
N ASP A 588 -42.17 -25.04 -38.17
CA ASP A 588 -41.03 -25.13 -39.08
C ASP A 588 -40.78 -24.02 -40.15
N LYS A 589 -39.48 -23.78 -40.39
CA LYS A 589 -38.74 -23.74 -41.70
C LYS A 589 -38.96 -22.64 -42.79
N ASN A 590 -37.79 -22.34 -43.39
CA ASN A 590 -37.50 -22.05 -44.81
C ASN A 590 -37.68 -20.62 -45.41
N ASP A 591 -36.55 -19.90 -45.40
CA ASP A 591 -35.70 -19.60 -46.59
C ASP A 591 -35.59 -18.17 -47.18
N ILE A 592 -34.37 -17.91 -47.69
CA ILE A 592 -33.91 -16.84 -48.61
C ILE A 592 -34.08 -15.36 -48.17
N GLY A 593 -32.95 -14.69 -47.90
CA GLY A 593 -32.90 -13.24 -47.63
C GLY A 593 -31.50 -12.60 -47.56
N SER A 594 -30.49 -13.15 -48.25
CA SER A 594 -29.05 -12.91 -48.01
C SER A 594 -28.49 -11.51 -48.39
N GLY A 595 -29.33 -10.52 -48.67
CA GLY A 595 -28.90 -9.14 -48.94
C GLY A 595 -28.56 -8.34 -47.68
N LYS A 596 -29.51 -8.22 -46.74
CA LYS A 596 -29.44 -7.24 -45.63
C LYS A 596 -28.27 -7.46 -44.65
N THR A 597 -27.76 -8.68 -44.53
CA THR A 597 -26.65 -8.98 -43.62
C THR A 597 -25.33 -8.35 -44.06
N LYS A 598 -25.07 -8.25 -45.38
CA LYS A 598 -23.82 -7.67 -45.90
C LYS A 598 -23.75 -6.16 -45.68
N ASP A 599 -24.86 -5.45 -45.82
CA ASP A 599 -24.86 -3.99 -45.66
C ASP A 599 -24.76 -3.57 -44.19
N ASN A 600 -25.37 -4.34 -43.27
CA ASN A 600 -25.15 -4.13 -41.83
C ASN A 600 -23.69 -4.43 -41.44
N ILE A 601 -23.08 -5.51 -41.96
CA ILE A 601 -21.66 -5.82 -41.72
C ILE A 601 -20.75 -4.71 -42.31
N LYS A 602 -21.03 -4.20 -43.51
CA LYS A 602 -20.31 -3.04 -44.07
C LYS A 602 -20.42 -1.80 -43.19
N LYS A 603 -21.61 -1.48 -42.69
CA LYS A 603 -21.82 -0.33 -41.79
C LYS A 603 -21.09 -0.49 -40.45
N ILE A 604 -21.05 -1.70 -39.89
CA ILE A 604 -20.28 -1.99 -38.67
C ILE A 604 -18.78 -1.83 -38.93
N ILE A 605 -18.22 -2.46 -39.98
CA ILE A 605 -16.80 -2.35 -40.32
C ILE A 605 -16.38 -0.90 -40.62
N SER A 606 -17.25 -0.10 -41.26
CA SER A 606 -17.02 1.33 -41.47
C SER A 606 -16.95 2.11 -40.14
N LYS A 607 -17.90 1.87 -39.24
CA LYS A 607 -17.96 2.53 -37.91
C LYS A 607 -16.84 2.08 -36.96
N GLU A 608 -16.29 0.89 -37.18
CA GLU A 608 -15.18 0.32 -36.41
C GLU A 608 -13.82 0.84 -36.91
N LYS A 609 -13.64 0.98 -38.24
CA LYS A 609 -12.44 1.61 -38.84
C LYS A 609 -12.33 3.11 -38.53
N THR A 610 -13.43 3.85 -38.58
CA THR A 610 -13.44 5.28 -38.19
C THR A 610 -13.09 5.46 -36.71
N LYS A 611 -13.54 4.56 -35.84
CA LYS A 611 -13.12 4.54 -34.44
C LYS A 611 -11.62 4.24 -34.27
N GLN A 612 -11.06 3.30 -35.04
CA GLN A 612 -9.60 3.03 -35.02
C GLN A 612 -8.78 4.24 -35.49
N LEU A 613 -9.21 4.96 -36.53
CA LEU A 613 -8.55 6.19 -36.98
C LEU A 613 -8.60 7.30 -35.92
N LEU A 614 -9.72 7.46 -35.22
CA LEU A 614 -9.84 8.39 -34.08
C LEU A 614 -8.91 7.98 -32.93
N ASP A 615 -8.83 6.70 -32.60
CA ASP A 615 -7.93 6.19 -31.55
C ASP A 615 -6.45 6.30 -31.93
N GLU A 616 -6.07 6.39 -33.21
CA GLU A 616 -4.69 6.74 -33.62
C GLU A 616 -4.44 8.25 -33.65
N LEU A 617 -5.40 9.07 -34.10
CA LEU A 617 -5.33 10.53 -34.01
C LEU A 617 -5.20 11.02 -32.57
N LYS A 618 -5.91 10.40 -31.61
CA LYS A 618 -5.77 10.65 -30.15
C LYS A 618 -4.35 10.39 -29.60
N LYS A 619 -3.40 9.85 -30.39
CA LYS A 619 -1.99 9.63 -30.01
C LYS A 619 -1.02 10.62 -30.65
N ILE A 620 -1.49 11.60 -31.42
CA ILE A 620 -0.66 12.61 -32.09
C ILE A 620 -0.72 13.92 -31.31
N ASP A 621 0.45 14.42 -30.92
CA ASP A 621 0.61 15.72 -30.24
C ASP A 621 0.38 16.88 -31.24
N LEU A 622 -0.81 17.49 -31.20
CA LEU A 622 -1.20 18.57 -32.11
C LEU A 622 -0.39 19.87 -31.90
N SER A 623 0.26 20.06 -30.75
CA SER A 623 1.15 21.22 -30.50
C SER A 623 2.39 21.22 -31.42
N ALA A 624 2.70 20.08 -32.04
CA ALA A 624 3.75 19.96 -33.06
C ALA A 624 3.29 20.32 -34.48
N LEU A 625 1.99 20.57 -34.70
CA LEU A 625 1.36 20.80 -36.00
C LEU A 625 0.69 22.18 -36.15
N CYS A 626 0.04 22.67 -35.08
CA CYS A 626 -0.64 23.97 -35.04
C CYS A 626 -0.11 24.82 -33.88
N ASP A 627 -0.17 26.14 -34.05
CA ASP A 627 0.18 27.09 -32.99
C ASP A 627 -1.06 27.39 -32.13
N LEU A 628 -1.21 26.60 -31.06
CA LEU A 628 -2.44 26.56 -30.23
C LEU A 628 -2.65 27.83 -29.38
N GLU A 629 -1.70 28.77 -29.36
CA GLU A 629 -1.89 30.11 -28.78
C GLU A 629 -2.74 31.03 -29.68
N GLN A 630 -2.93 30.70 -30.96
CA GLN A 630 -3.62 31.57 -31.94
C GLN A 630 -4.83 30.93 -32.64
N MET A 631 -5.02 29.61 -32.53
CA MET A 631 -6.06 28.87 -33.26
C MET A 631 -6.55 27.69 -32.43
N ASP A 632 -7.87 27.51 -32.34
CA ASP A 632 -8.47 26.43 -31.53
C ASP A 632 -8.17 25.04 -32.11
N THR A 633 -8.11 24.05 -31.23
CA THR A 633 -8.02 22.61 -31.52
C THR A 633 -9.00 22.16 -32.61
N LYS A 634 -10.26 22.62 -32.57
CA LYS A 634 -11.31 22.33 -33.55
C LYS A 634 -11.00 22.90 -34.94
N GLU A 635 -10.42 24.10 -34.97
CA GLU A 635 -10.04 24.79 -36.21
C GLU A 635 -8.73 24.24 -36.80
N CYS A 636 -7.77 23.85 -35.95
CA CYS A 636 -6.59 23.07 -36.31
C CYS A 636 -6.95 21.73 -36.96
N LEU A 637 -7.81 20.94 -36.33
CA LEU A 637 -8.29 19.66 -36.85
C LEU A 637 -9.01 19.83 -38.20
N LYS A 638 -9.90 20.82 -38.29
CA LYS A 638 -10.60 21.12 -39.55
C LYS A 638 -9.61 21.51 -40.65
N LYS A 639 -8.65 22.38 -40.37
CA LYS A 639 -7.62 22.79 -41.35
C LYS A 639 -6.73 21.61 -41.78
N ILE A 640 -6.40 20.68 -40.88
CA ILE A 640 -5.64 19.47 -41.22
C ILE A 640 -6.45 18.52 -42.12
N LEU A 641 -7.78 18.45 -41.95
CA LEU A 641 -8.66 17.69 -42.83
C LEU A 641 -8.78 18.38 -44.20
N ASP A 642 -9.10 19.68 -44.21
CA ASP A 642 -9.28 20.47 -45.43
C ASP A 642 -7.97 20.54 -46.27
N GLU A 643 -6.78 20.63 -45.65
CA GLU A 643 -5.46 20.60 -46.34
C GLU A 643 -5.12 19.25 -47.02
N ASN A 644 -5.93 18.19 -46.86
CA ASN A 644 -5.67 16.85 -47.41
C ASN A 644 -6.88 16.23 -48.15
N VAL A 645 -7.86 17.05 -48.54
CA VAL A 645 -9.06 16.63 -49.30
C VAL A 645 -9.14 17.25 -50.71
N GLU A 646 -8.22 18.16 -51.06
CA GLU A 646 -7.86 18.52 -52.45
C GLU A 646 -6.71 17.65 -53.00
#